data_AF-A0A2V7UMZ1-F1
#
_entry.id   AF-A0A2V7UMZ1-F1
#
_cell.length_a   1.000
_cell.length_b   1.000
_cell.length_c   1.000
_cell.angle_alpha   90.00
_cell.angle_beta   90.00
_cell.angle_gamma   90.00
#
_symmetry.space_group_name_H-M   'P 1'
#
loop_
_entity.id
_entity.type
_entity.pdbx_description
1 polymer ?
#
loop_
_entity_poly.entity_id
_entity_poly.type
_entity_poly.pdbx_seq_one_letter_code
_entity_poly.pdbx_strand_id
1 'polypeptide(L)'
;MKDTGLDDQGRRAVLAATLVSGLLVAQQTAGRAARDALFLSTFPVAFLPAMMMASSAASVAAVGVVSWALARRSPFRVVPLLAGTSSALLVVEWVLCLAAPRLAAVAVYLHLALFGGVVLSGFWSLVNERFDPYTAKRVVGRIGFGASVGGVAGGALAWGASRLFPVPTMLIVMAVLNLAAMAILFRLRSSHAPAAATAASGPAAAAPSGLPAVAPSALGTLRRVSYLRDLALVVALGAVTDSLLDYVLKSQAAATFSRGSQLMSFFAILNTVFGLLSLGVQALLSRSSLRTLGLAGTVAVRPATVFVVALLGLLDPRIWVAVLARAGHDVNTSSLFRSGYELLFTPLPEAEKRPTKAVVDVGFDKLGSLGGAAVALLVVAVAPSHTVRVLFALAAALCVGSLAFTGRLHRGYVRTLEQSLRAGRIRLDASDVQDESTRLTIARTSGALDRQTLLREIAALRVREGGAAEAPAGSEGAAGAAGSDELLDAIRELRSGDKDRVRAVLREPPEPFAALVPHLVPLLGRDDLFLDVLRALRPAATAVTGQLLDALLDRRQDPTVRRRLPRVLKACPTRRAVEGLLLGLQDERVDVREQCAIALAGITGRHLDLAVPRETVFAAVRAELRNVDGGPELEHVFTLLSLALDREPLNISLRALRGPDFALRGTALEYLENVLPERLREELWPLLGERGPARPARPPQDVVNELLSSSPAIPFSRAALRARLPLGPRPAGKPRP
;
A
#
# COMPACT_ATOMS: atom_id res chain seq x y z
N MET A 1 0.66 -23.79 0.16
CA MET A 1 -0.47 -22.85 0.09
C MET A 1 -1.67 -23.61 -0.47
N LYS A 2 -2.65 -23.96 0.38
CA LYS A 2 -3.84 -24.72 -0.03
C LYS A 2 -4.95 -23.76 -0.47
N ASP A 3 -5.52 -24.00 -1.65
CA ASP A 3 -6.63 -23.26 -2.28
C ASP A 3 -7.98 -23.52 -1.56
N THR A 4 -8.07 -23.33 -0.24
CA THR A 4 -9.23 -23.75 0.59
C THR A 4 -10.47 -22.85 0.52
N GLY A 5 -10.48 -21.78 -0.28
CA GLY A 5 -11.59 -20.82 -0.33
C GLY A 5 -12.14 -20.47 -1.73
N LEU A 6 -11.66 -21.10 -2.80
CA LEU A 6 -12.18 -20.90 -4.16
C LEU A 6 -13.00 -22.10 -4.59
N ASP A 7 -14.19 -21.84 -5.12
CA ASP A 7 -14.99 -22.82 -5.85
C ASP A 7 -14.23 -23.34 -7.09
N ASP A 8 -14.66 -24.48 -7.64
CA ASP A 8 -13.98 -25.09 -8.80
C ASP A 8 -13.96 -24.17 -10.03
N GLN A 9 -14.95 -23.28 -10.15
CA GLN A 9 -15.01 -22.28 -11.21
C GLN A 9 -13.96 -21.17 -11.02
N GLY A 10 -13.79 -20.68 -9.78
CA GLY A 10 -12.75 -19.73 -9.40
C GLY A 10 -11.35 -20.29 -9.61
N ARG A 11 -11.10 -21.55 -9.22
CA ARG A 11 -9.80 -22.22 -9.46
C ARG A 11 -9.47 -22.31 -10.95
N ARG A 12 -10.44 -22.70 -11.80
CA ARG A 12 -10.26 -22.74 -13.26
C ARG A 12 -9.98 -21.35 -13.84
N ALA A 13 -10.68 -20.32 -13.35
CA ALA A 13 -10.45 -18.95 -13.78
C ALA A 13 -9.04 -18.44 -13.41
N VAL A 14 -8.55 -18.77 -12.21
CA VAL A 14 -7.19 -18.42 -11.77
C VAL A 14 -6.14 -19.14 -12.61
N LEU A 15 -6.31 -20.44 -12.86
CA LEU A 15 -5.40 -21.22 -13.72
C LEU A 15 -5.35 -20.64 -15.14
N ALA A 16 -6.50 -20.35 -15.73
CA ALA A 16 -6.58 -19.79 -17.07
C ALA A 16 -5.98 -18.37 -17.14
N ALA A 17 -6.23 -17.50 -16.14
CA ALA A 17 -5.58 -16.19 -16.05
C ALA A 17 -4.05 -16.33 -15.88
N THR A 18 -3.59 -17.31 -15.11
CA THR A 18 -2.15 -17.60 -14.94
C THR A 18 -1.53 -18.06 -16.26
N LEU A 19 -2.21 -18.94 -17.00
CA LEU A 19 -1.76 -19.41 -18.31
C LEU A 19 -1.73 -18.27 -19.34
N VAL A 20 -2.77 -17.44 -19.41
CA VAL A 20 -2.81 -16.26 -20.31
C VAL A 20 -1.68 -15.30 -19.97
N SER A 21 -1.47 -14.99 -18.68
CA SER A 21 -0.37 -14.13 -18.26
C SER A 21 0.98 -14.70 -18.68
N GLY A 22 1.18 -16.01 -18.55
CA GLY A 22 2.38 -16.69 -19.02
C GLY A 22 2.57 -16.62 -20.53
N LEU A 23 1.52 -16.85 -21.32
CA LEU A 23 1.57 -16.79 -22.78
C LEU A 23 1.85 -15.37 -23.30
N LEU A 24 1.19 -14.35 -22.74
CA LEU A 24 1.40 -12.96 -23.14
C LEU A 24 2.82 -12.48 -22.84
N VAL A 25 3.36 -12.81 -21.66
CA VAL A 25 4.74 -12.44 -21.30
C VAL A 25 5.76 -13.29 -22.07
N ALA A 26 5.48 -14.57 -22.33
CA ALA A 26 6.32 -15.41 -23.19
C ALA A 26 6.44 -14.81 -24.59
N GLN A 27 5.30 -14.41 -25.18
CA GLN A 27 5.27 -13.74 -26.48
C GLN A 27 6.05 -12.42 -26.46
N GLN A 28 5.90 -11.62 -25.40
CA GLN A 28 6.61 -10.34 -25.29
C GLN A 28 8.13 -10.53 -25.19
N THR A 29 8.60 -11.49 -24.39
CA THR A 29 10.04 -11.76 -24.22
C THR A 29 10.65 -12.34 -25.49
N ALA A 30 9.98 -13.33 -26.09
CA ALA A 30 10.37 -13.89 -27.38
C ALA A 30 10.41 -12.83 -28.48
N GLY A 31 9.39 -11.98 -28.51
CA GLY A 31 9.23 -10.92 -29.47
C GLY A 31 10.34 -9.88 -29.41
N ARG A 32 10.78 -9.47 -28.22
CA ARG A 32 11.92 -8.54 -28.08
C ARG A 32 13.17 -9.09 -28.76
N ALA A 33 13.50 -10.36 -28.52
CA ALA A 33 14.67 -11.00 -29.15
C ALA A 33 14.54 -11.09 -30.67
N ALA A 34 13.37 -11.51 -31.18
CA ALA A 34 13.11 -11.62 -32.62
C ALA A 34 13.14 -10.24 -33.30
N ARG A 35 12.48 -9.24 -32.71
CA ARG A 35 12.42 -7.86 -33.21
C ARG A 35 13.81 -7.25 -33.30
N ASP A 36 14.57 -7.30 -32.22
CA ASP A 36 15.87 -6.64 -32.14
C ASP A 36 16.85 -7.32 -33.11
N ALA A 37 16.80 -8.66 -33.21
CA ALA A 37 17.58 -9.40 -34.19
C ALA A 37 17.18 -9.06 -35.64
N LEU A 38 15.88 -9.04 -35.96
CA LEU A 38 15.39 -8.78 -37.31
C LEU A 38 15.70 -7.35 -37.76
N PHE A 39 15.59 -6.37 -36.86
CA PHE A 39 15.95 -4.98 -37.14
C PHE A 39 17.45 -4.81 -37.39
N LEU A 40 18.30 -5.29 -36.46
CA LEU A 40 19.75 -5.16 -36.57
C LEU A 40 20.36 -6.01 -37.70
N SER A 41 19.64 -7.02 -38.18
CA SER A 41 20.03 -7.77 -39.37
C SER A 41 19.77 -7.01 -40.66
N THR A 42 18.82 -6.08 -40.65
CA THR A 42 18.30 -5.40 -41.84
C THR A 42 18.83 -3.96 -41.95
N PHE A 43 18.93 -3.26 -40.83
CA PHE A 43 19.35 -1.87 -40.75
C PHE A 43 20.68 -1.70 -40.01
N PRO A 44 21.51 -0.73 -40.43
CA PRO A 44 22.66 -0.29 -39.63
C PRO A 44 22.25 0.16 -38.23
N VAL A 45 23.11 -0.10 -37.24
CA VAL A 45 22.91 0.27 -35.84
C VAL A 45 22.63 1.77 -35.65
N ALA A 46 23.15 2.63 -36.51
CA ALA A 46 22.92 4.07 -36.47
C ALA A 46 21.44 4.49 -36.56
N PHE A 47 20.57 3.66 -37.14
CA PHE A 47 19.12 3.92 -37.22
C PHE A 47 18.35 3.45 -35.98
N LEU A 48 18.99 2.69 -35.08
CA LEU A 48 18.36 2.16 -33.89
C LEU A 48 17.78 3.25 -32.97
N PRO A 49 18.47 4.37 -32.68
CA PRO A 49 17.92 5.41 -31.79
C PRO A 49 16.64 6.04 -32.36
N ALA A 50 16.59 6.31 -33.67
CA ALA A 50 15.40 6.84 -34.32
C ALA A 50 14.21 5.86 -34.21
N MET A 51 14.47 4.56 -34.38
CA MET A 51 13.46 3.51 -34.20
C MET A 51 12.99 3.41 -32.74
N MET A 52 13.89 3.56 -31.77
CA MET A 52 13.54 3.61 -30.35
C MET A 52 12.64 4.82 -30.03
N MET A 53 12.93 5.99 -30.59
CA MET A 53 12.06 7.18 -30.47
C MET A 53 10.68 6.94 -31.07
N ALA A 54 10.62 6.43 -32.31
CA ALA A 54 9.37 6.12 -33.00
C ALA A 54 8.53 5.10 -32.20
N SER A 55 9.17 4.07 -31.65
CA SER A 55 8.51 3.06 -30.81
C SER A 55 7.96 3.64 -29.51
N SER A 56 8.69 4.57 -28.88
CA SER A 56 8.26 5.22 -27.64
C SER A 56 7.04 6.14 -27.89
N ALA A 57 7.07 6.93 -28.96
CA ALA A 57 5.95 7.77 -29.38
C ALA A 57 4.71 6.92 -29.72
N ALA A 58 4.91 5.82 -30.45
CA ALA A 58 3.84 4.90 -30.80
C ALA A 58 3.22 4.22 -29.57
N SER A 59 4.03 3.81 -28.58
CA SER A 59 3.52 3.26 -27.32
C SER A 59 2.68 4.27 -26.53
N VAL A 60 3.08 5.55 -26.48
CA VAL A 60 2.30 6.60 -25.81
C VAL A 60 0.93 6.78 -26.48
N ALA A 61 0.90 6.86 -27.81
CA ALA A 61 -0.34 6.95 -28.57
C ALA A 61 -1.23 5.71 -28.35
N ALA A 62 -0.65 4.51 -28.39
CA ALA A 62 -1.37 3.25 -28.20
C ALA A 62 -2.00 3.14 -26.80
N VAL A 63 -1.29 3.58 -25.75
CA VAL A 63 -1.84 3.62 -24.39
C VAL A 63 -3.05 4.57 -24.33
N GLY A 64 -2.98 5.73 -24.97
CA GLY A 64 -4.10 6.68 -25.03
C GLY A 64 -5.34 6.07 -25.71
N VAL A 65 -5.15 5.46 -26.88
CA VAL A 65 -6.23 4.81 -27.66
C VAL A 65 -6.86 3.65 -26.89
N VAL A 66 -6.06 2.78 -26.28
CA VAL A 66 -6.60 1.62 -25.55
C VAL A 66 -7.21 2.01 -24.22
N SER A 67 -6.65 3.00 -23.52
CA SER A 67 -7.30 3.55 -22.31
C SER A 67 -8.68 4.12 -22.64
N TRP A 68 -8.81 4.83 -23.76
CA TRP A 68 -10.10 5.30 -24.28
C TRP A 68 -11.04 4.15 -24.65
N ALA A 69 -10.52 3.10 -25.30
CA ALA A 69 -11.32 1.94 -25.69
C ALA A 69 -11.83 1.14 -24.47
N LEU A 70 -10.98 0.94 -23.45
CA LEU A 70 -11.32 0.28 -22.19
C LEU A 70 -12.31 1.10 -21.35
N ALA A 71 -12.29 2.44 -21.48
CA ALA A 71 -13.29 3.28 -20.83
C ALA A 71 -14.68 3.16 -21.47
N ARG A 72 -14.77 2.79 -22.75
CA ARG A 72 -16.04 2.68 -23.50
C ARG A 72 -16.55 1.25 -23.65
N ARG A 73 -15.69 0.25 -23.51
CA ARG A 73 -16.00 -1.17 -23.76
C ARG A 73 -15.36 -2.04 -22.68
N SER A 74 -16.05 -3.11 -22.27
CA SER A 74 -15.50 -4.04 -21.28
C SER A 74 -14.16 -4.65 -21.73
N PRO A 75 -13.15 -4.72 -20.85
CA PRO A 75 -11.89 -5.44 -21.04
C PRO A 75 -12.04 -6.83 -21.64
N PHE A 76 -13.09 -7.58 -21.29
CA PHE A 76 -13.38 -8.92 -21.85
C PHE A 76 -13.65 -8.92 -23.36
N ARG A 77 -13.92 -7.78 -23.98
CA ARG A 77 -14.05 -7.65 -25.45
C ARG A 77 -12.81 -7.06 -26.09
N VAL A 78 -12.21 -6.05 -25.43
CA VAL A 78 -11.08 -5.31 -25.98
C VAL A 78 -9.81 -6.15 -26.01
N VAL A 79 -9.48 -6.85 -24.91
CA VAL A 79 -8.22 -7.59 -24.78
C VAL A 79 -8.13 -8.78 -25.75
N PRO A 80 -9.14 -9.66 -25.87
CA PRO A 80 -9.08 -10.76 -26.83
C PRO A 80 -9.02 -10.28 -28.28
N LEU A 81 -9.73 -9.19 -28.59
CA LEU A 81 -9.67 -8.56 -29.92
C LEU A 81 -8.27 -8.05 -30.21
N LEU A 82 -7.63 -7.34 -29.27
CA LEU A 82 -6.26 -6.84 -29.42
C LEU A 82 -5.27 -8.00 -29.64
N ALA A 83 -5.39 -9.08 -28.86
CA ALA A 83 -4.56 -10.27 -29.00
C ALA A 83 -4.77 -10.94 -30.38
N GLY A 84 -6.01 -11.04 -30.85
CA GLY A 84 -6.35 -11.56 -32.17
C GLY A 84 -5.85 -10.70 -33.32
N THR A 85 -6.02 -9.37 -33.24
CA THR A 85 -5.48 -8.44 -34.23
C THR A 85 -3.95 -8.48 -34.27
N SER A 86 -3.29 -8.59 -33.12
CA SER A 86 -1.84 -8.76 -33.05
C SER A 86 -1.41 -10.09 -33.68
N SER A 87 -2.11 -11.19 -33.41
CA SER A 87 -1.84 -12.48 -34.05
C SER A 87 -1.95 -12.41 -35.59
N ALA A 88 -3.03 -11.82 -36.11
CA ALA A 88 -3.22 -11.65 -37.55
C ALA A 88 -2.14 -10.76 -38.19
N LEU A 89 -1.80 -9.63 -37.55
CA LEU A 89 -0.75 -8.74 -38.01
C LEU A 89 0.63 -9.42 -38.03
N LEU A 90 0.96 -10.27 -37.06
CA LEU A 90 2.22 -11.02 -37.05
C LEU A 90 2.33 -11.99 -38.24
N VAL A 91 1.21 -12.59 -38.67
CA VAL A 91 1.17 -13.44 -39.87
C VAL A 91 1.37 -12.60 -41.14
N VAL A 92 0.73 -11.43 -41.22
CA VAL A 92 0.92 -10.50 -42.34
C VAL A 92 2.37 -10.01 -42.40
N GLU A 93 2.96 -9.67 -41.25
CA GLU A 93 4.36 -9.26 -41.15
C GLU A 93 5.34 -10.37 -41.52
N TRP A 94 5.01 -11.63 -41.21
CA TRP A 94 5.79 -12.78 -41.66
C TRP A 94 5.79 -12.91 -43.19
N VAL A 95 4.64 -12.74 -43.84
CA VAL A 95 4.57 -12.69 -45.31
C VAL A 95 5.33 -11.46 -45.84
N LEU A 96 5.23 -10.32 -45.16
CA LEU A 96 5.96 -9.11 -45.53
C LEU A 96 7.48 -9.28 -45.42
N CYS A 97 7.99 -10.13 -44.52
CA CYS A 97 9.42 -10.46 -44.46
C CYS A 97 9.92 -11.10 -45.77
N LEU A 98 9.05 -11.79 -46.51
CA LEU A 98 9.38 -12.42 -47.79
C LEU A 98 9.41 -11.41 -48.94
N ALA A 99 8.50 -10.43 -48.92
CA ALA A 99 8.35 -9.45 -50.01
C ALA A 99 9.18 -8.18 -49.82
N ALA A 100 9.22 -7.64 -48.59
CA ALA A 100 9.83 -6.35 -48.27
C ALA A 100 10.48 -6.38 -46.86
N PRO A 101 11.67 -6.99 -46.69
CA PRO A 101 12.28 -7.23 -45.38
C PRO A 101 12.56 -5.94 -44.58
N ARG A 102 12.88 -4.83 -45.26
CA ARG A 102 13.05 -3.51 -44.63
C ARG A 102 11.78 -2.97 -44.01
N LEU A 103 10.66 -3.06 -44.72
CA LEU A 103 9.35 -2.63 -44.20
C LEU A 103 8.88 -3.56 -43.08
N ALA A 104 9.09 -4.87 -43.24
CA ALA A 104 8.75 -5.84 -42.22
C ALA A 104 9.51 -5.58 -40.90
N ALA A 105 10.80 -5.24 -40.97
CA ALA A 105 11.59 -4.91 -39.79
C ALA A 105 11.06 -3.70 -39.01
N VAL A 106 10.67 -2.64 -39.70
CA VAL A 106 10.04 -1.46 -39.07
C VAL A 106 8.65 -1.80 -38.54
N ALA A 107 7.84 -2.52 -39.32
CA ALA A 107 6.48 -2.91 -38.94
C ALA A 107 6.46 -3.77 -37.68
N VAL A 108 7.26 -4.85 -37.63
CA VAL A 108 7.42 -5.73 -36.45
C VAL A 108 7.90 -4.92 -35.25
N TYR A 109 8.85 -3.99 -35.45
CA TYR A 109 9.37 -3.18 -34.34
C TYR A 109 8.31 -2.29 -33.71
N LEU A 110 7.53 -1.60 -34.55
CA LEU A 110 6.42 -0.78 -34.10
C LEU A 110 5.31 -1.64 -33.51
N HIS A 111 4.89 -2.72 -34.18
CA HIS A 111 3.87 -3.64 -33.70
C HIS A 111 4.13 -4.05 -32.25
N LEU A 112 5.31 -4.60 -31.96
CA LEU A 112 5.62 -5.06 -30.61
C LEU A 112 5.64 -3.93 -29.59
N ALA A 113 5.99 -2.71 -30.00
CA ALA A 113 5.91 -1.52 -29.15
C ALA A 113 4.46 -1.06 -28.90
N LEU A 114 3.58 -1.15 -29.90
CA LEU A 114 2.15 -0.81 -29.76
C LEU A 114 1.41 -1.84 -28.91
N PHE A 115 1.54 -3.13 -29.22
CA PHE A 115 0.72 -4.17 -28.61
C PHE A 115 1.30 -4.72 -27.31
N GLY A 116 2.63 -4.79 -27.17
CA GLY A 116 3.27 -5.50 -26.06
C GLY A 116 2.83 -5.00 -24.68
N GLY A 117 3.07 -3.73 -24.36
CA GLY A 117 2.67 -3.16 -23.07
C GLY A 117 1.16 -3.00 -22.90
N VAL A 118 0.46 -2.75 -24.00
CA VAL A 118 -0.97 -2.40 -24.01
C VAL A 118 -1.86 -3.62 -23.79
N VAL A 119 -1.56 -4.75 -24.43
CA VAL A 119 -2.30 -6.01 -24.22
C VAL A 119 -2.10 -6.50 -22.78
N LEU A 120 -0.88 -6.39 -22.24
CA LEU A 120 -0.59 -6.75 -20.85
C LEU A 120 -1.33 -5.84 -19.86
N SER A 121 -1.37 -4.53 -20.12
CA SER A 121 -2.13 -3.56 -19.30
C SER A 121 -3.64 -3.86 -19.34
N GLY A 122 -4.20 -4.11 -20.52
CA GLY A 122 -5.59 -4.52 -20.69
C GLY A 122 -5.91 -5.83 -19.98
N PHE A 123 -4.99 -6.81 -20.02
CA PHE A 123 -5.12 -8.06 -19.26
C PHE A 123 -5.25 -7.82 -17.75
N TRP A 124 -4.43 -6.94 -17.17
CA TRP A 124 -4.57 -6.58 -15.75
C TRP A 124 -5.91 -5.88 -15.45
N SER A 125 -6.44 -5.09 -16.39
CA SER A 125 -7.79 -4.55 -16.28
C SER A 125 -8.86 -5.65 -16.26
N LEU A 126 -8.72 -6.68 -17.10
CA LEU A 126 -9.62 -7.83 -17.13
C LEU A 126 -9.55 -8.65 -15.84
N VAL A 127 -8.35 -8.85 -15.28
CA VAL A 127 -8.16 -9.52 -13.97
C VAL A 127 -8.87 -8.73 -12.87
N ASN A 128 -8.75 -7.40 -12.87
CA ASN A 128 -9.41 -6.54 -11.86
C ASN A 128 -10.94 -6.48 -12.02
N GLU A 129 -11.47 -6.69 -13.23
CA GLU A 129 -12.91 -6.80 -13.47
C GLU A 129 -13.45 -8.21 -13.14
N ARG A 130 -12.63 -9.25 -13.33
CA ARG A 130 -13.02 -10.65 -13.06
C ARG A 130 -13.02 -11.01 -11.58
N PHE A 131 -11.97 -10.60 -10.87
CA PHE A 131 -11.76 -10.95 -9.48
C PHE A 131 -12.12 -9.76 -8.61
N ASP A 132 -12.96 -9.98 -7.61
CA ASP A 132 -13.21 -8.99 -6.59
C ASP A 132 -11.88 -8.57 -5.92
N PRO A 133 -11.76 -7.33 -5.39
CA PRO A 133 -10.50 -6.81 -4.84
C PRO A 133 -9.88 -7.69 -3.76
N TYR A 134 -10.71 -8.47 -3.09
CA TYR A 134 -10.37 -9.36 -1.98
C TYR A 134 -9.73 -10.67 -2.47
N THR A 135 -10.35 -11.33 -3.46
CA THR A 135 -9.79 -12.48 -4.18
C THR A 135 -8.55 -12.08 -4.99
N ALA A 136 -8.59 -10.90 -5.65
CA ALA A 136 -7.49 -10.38 -6.45
C ALA A 136 -6.17 -10.32 -5.66
N LYS A 137 -6.18 -9.83 -4.41
CA LYS A 137 -4.98 -9.80 -3.54
C LYS A 137 -4.33 -11.18 -3.34
N ARG A 138 -5.09 -12.27 -3.39
CA ARG A 138 -4.60 -13.64 -3.22
C ARG A 138 -4.10 -14.25 -4.52
N VAL A 139 -4.80 -13.99 -5.63
CA VAL A 139 -4.54 -14.64 -6.92
C VAL A 139 -3.55 -13.88 -7.79
N VAL A 140 -3.41 -12.56 -7.61
CA VAL A 140 -2.46 -11.72 -8.37
C VAL A 140 -1.02 -12.20 -8.24
N GLY A 141 -0.61 -12.70 -7.06
CA GLY A 141 0.72 -13.28 -6.88
C GLY A 141 0.95 -14.53 -7.74
N ARG A 142 -0.07 -15.40 -7.86
CA ARG A 142 -0.02 -16.61 -8.70
C ARG A 142 -0.06 -16.29 -10.19
N ILE A 143 -0.92 -15.36 -10.59
CA ILE A 143 -0.99 -14.86 -11.97
C ILE A 143 0.35 -14.20 -12.37
N GLY A 144 0.90 -13.36 -11.48
CA GLY A 144 2.20 -12.73 -11.64
C GLY A 144 3.35 -13.75 -11.73
N PHE A 145 3.31 -14.82 -10.93
CA PHE A 145 4.25 -15.94 -11.07
C PHE A 145 4.16 -16.60 -12.45
N GLY A 146 2.95 -16.81 -12.98
CA GLY A 146 2.74 -17.26 -14.35
C GLY A 146 3.39 -16.33 -15.38
N ALA A 147 3.27 -15.01 -15.20
CA ALA A 147 3.94 -14.00 -16.01
C ALA A 147 5.47 -14.17 -16.00
N SER A 148 6.09 -14.33 -14.83
CA SER A 148 7.54 -14.48 -14.71
C SER A 148 8.05 -15.80 -15.31
N VAL A 149 7.36 -16.91 -15.06
CA VAL A 149 7.66 -18.20 -15.70
C VAL A 149 7.51 -18.11 -17.21
N GLY A 150 6.46 -17.45 -17.68
CA GLY A 150 6.24 -17.14 -19.09
C GLY A 150 7.39 -16.37 -19.70
N GLY A 151 7.94 -15.37 -19.00
CA GLY A 151 9.10 -14.61 -19.47
C GLY A 151 10.33 -15.49 -19.70
N VAL A 152 10.67 -16.35 -18.74
CA VAL A 152 11.79 -17.30 -18.85
C VAL A 152 11.52 -18.31 -19.97
N ALA A 153 10.31 -18.88 -20.03
CA ALA A 153 9.91 -19.84 -21.06
C ALA A 153 9.94 -19.21 -22.46
N GLY A 154 9.48 -17.97 -22.63
CA GLY A 154 9.52 -17.25 -23.90
C GLY A 154 10.94 -16.99 -24.40
N GLY A 155 11.86 -16.64 -23.50
CA GLY A 155 13.28 -16.55 -23.82
C GLY A 155 13.89 -17.89 -24.23
N ALA A 156 13.61 -18.96 -23.49
CA ALA A 156 14.08 -20.31 -23.82
C ALA A 156 13.49 -20.83 -25.14
N LEU A 157 12.21 -20.54 -25.41
CA LEU A 157 11.54 -20.85 -26.67
C LEU A 157 12.20 -20.11 -27.84
N ALA A 158 12.46 -18.81 -27.69
CA ALA A 158 13.17 -18.04 -28.71
C ALA A 158 14.59 -18.57 -28.95
N TRP A 159 15.29 -18.97 -27.88
CA TRP A 159 16.63 -19.55 -27.99
C TRP A 159 16.60 -20.88 -28.74
N GLY A 160 15.70 -21.79 -28.39
CA GLY A 160 15.50 -23.05 -29.11
C GLY A 160 15.12 -22.83 -30.58
N ALA A 161 14.15 -21.94 -30.83
CA ALA A 161 13.71 -21.61 -32.18
C ALA A 161 14.83 -21.00 -33.04
N SER A 162 15.69 -20.15 -32.46
CA SER A 162 16.80 -19.52 -33.18
C SER A 162 17.83 -20.51 -33.73
N ARG A 163 17.92 -21.72 -33.15
CA ARG A 163 18.82 -22.79 -33.62
C ARG A 163 18.22 -23.61 -34.75
N LEU A 164 16.89 -23.70 -34.79
CA LEU A 164 16.15 -24.60 -35.67
C LEU A 164 15.59 -23.87 -36.89
N PHE A 165 15.28 -22.58 -36.76
CA PHE A 165 14.54 -21.84 -37.77
C PHE A 165 15.10 -20.42 -38.03
N PRO A 166 14.86 -19.84 -39.22
CA PRO A 166 15.18 -18.45 -39.51
C PRO A 166 14.37 -17.47 -38.65
N VAL A 167 14.94 -16.29 -38.35
CA VAL A 167 14.31 -15.26 -37.49
C VAL A 167 12.85 -14.94 -37.84
N PRO A 168 12.45 -14.77 -39.12
CA PRO A 168 11.05 -14.45 -39.46
C PRO A 168 10.05 -15.50 -38.98
N THR A 169 10.41 -16.78 -38.95
CA THR A 169 9.49 -17.85 -38.50
C THR A 169 9.07 -17.70 -37.03
N MET A 170 9.85 -16.97 -36.22
CA MET A 170 9.48 -16.66 -34.85
C MET A 170 8.20 -15.82 -34.77
N LEU A 171 7.88 -15.03 -35.80
CA LEU A 171 6.63 -14.27 -35.86
C LEU A 171 5.42 -15.20 -35.86
N ILE A 172 5.52 -16.37 -36.50
CA ILE A 172 4.47 -17.40 -36.48
C ILE A 172 4.36 -18.02 -35.09
N VAL A 173 5.48 -18.35 -34.44
CA VAL A 173 5.47 -18.85 -33.05
C VAL A 173 4.77 -17.85 -32.12
N MET A 174 5.09 -16.56 -32.25
CA MET A 174 4.44 -15.49 -31.49
C MET A 174 2.96 -15.34 -31.83
N ALA A 175 2.57 -15.48 -33.09
CA ALA A 175 1.18 -15.44 -33.53
C ALA A 175 0.38 -16.58 -32.90
N VAL A 176 0.95 -17.80 -32.83
CA VAL A 176 0.35 -18.96 -32.16
C VAL A 176 0.19 -18.73 -30.66
N LEU A 177 1.20 -18.17 -29.98
CA LEU A 177 1.10 -17.82 -28.55
C LEU A 177 -0.03 -16.81 -28.28
N ASN A 178 -0.13 -15.75 -29.11
CA ASN A 178 -1.20 -14.76 -29.01
C ASN A 178 -2.58 -15.36 -29.33
N LEU A 179 -2.67 -16.25 -30.31
CA LEU A 179 -3.92 -16.94 -30.66
C LEU A 179 -4.38 -17.88 -29.53
N ALA A 180 -3.44 -18.60 -28.90
CA ALA A 180 -3.73 -19.42 -27.73
C ALA A 180 -4.20 -18.57 -26.55
N ALA A 181 -3.55 -17.43 -26.28
CA ALA A 181 -3.98 -16.48 -25.24
C ALA A 181 -5.39 -15.94 -25.54
N MET A 182 -5.65 -15.55 -26.79
CA MET A 182 -6.97 -15.12 -27.26
C MET A 182 -8.02 -16.21 -27.02
N ALA A 183 -7.77 -17.45 -27.44
CA ALA A 183 -8.71 -18.56 -27.28
C ALA A 183 -9.07 -18.82 -25.82
N ILE A 184 -8.09 -18.80 -24.91
CA ILE A 184 -8.32 -18.97 -23.47
C ILE A 184 -9.11 -17.79 -22.91
N LEU A 185 -8.80 -16.56 -23.32
CA LEU A 185 -9.54 -15.36 -22.91
C LEU A 185 -10.99 -15.37 -23.39
N PHE A 186 -11.26 -15.86 -24.61
CA PHE A 186 -12.63 -16.02 -25.13
C PHE A 186 -13.44 -17.04 -24.31
N ARG A 187 -12.82 -18.15 -23.90
CA ARG A 187 -13.45 -19.13 -22.99
C ARG A 187 -13.71 -18.53 -21.60
N LEU A 188 -12.85 -17.63 -21.14
CA LEU A 188 -13.07 -16.88 -19.90
C LEU A 188 -14.29 -15.94 -19.97
N ARG A 189 -14.51 -15.35 -21.15
CA ARG A 189 -15.67 -14.49 -21.42
C ARG A 189 -16.98 -15.28 -21.43
N SER A 190 -17.04 -16.44 -22.08
CA SER A 190 -18.28 -17.23 -22.17
C SER A 190 -18.74 -17.80 -20.82
N SER A 191 -17.79 -17.99 -19.89
CA SER A 191 -18.04 -18.37 -18.50
C SER A 191 -18.60 -17.23 -17.64
N HIS A 192 -18.61 -16.01 -18.19
CA HIS A 192 -19.16 -14.79 -17.63
C HIS A 192 -20.52 -14.54 -18.30
N ALA A 193 -21.49 -15.43 -18.07
CA ALA A 193 -22.86 -15.19 -18.51
C ALA A 193 -23.37 -13.88 -17.85
N PRO A 194 -24.07 -13.01 -18.58
CA PRO A 194 -24.51 -11.72 -18.08
C PRO A 194 -25.69 -11.91 -17.11
N ALA A 195 -25.42 -12.30 -15.87
CA ALA A 195 -26.40 -12.24 -14.79
C ALA A 195 -26.67 -10.78 -14.31
N ALA A 196 -26.03 -9.79 -14.93
CA ALA A 196 -26.15 -8.37 -14.59
C ALA A 196 -27.01 -7.54 -15.57
N ALA A 197 -27.70 -8.18 -16.52
CA ALA A 197 -28.64 -7.47 -17.42
C ALA A 197 -30.03 -7.23 -16.80
N THR A 198 -30.31 -7.74 -15.61
CA THR A 198 -31.56 -7.50 -14.84
C THR A 198 -31.35 -6.74 -13.52
N ALA A 199 -30.12 -6.27 -13.25
CA ALA A 199 -29.82 -5.34 -12.15
C ALA A 199 -29.33 -3.97 -12.65
N ALA A 200 -29.56 -3.66 -13.94
CA ALA A 200 -29.37 -2.33 -14.52
C ALA A 200 -30.57 -1.43 -14.17
N SER A 201 -30.79 -1.21 -12.88
CA SER A 201 -31.70 -0.20 -12.31
C SER A 201 -31.28 0.07 -10.85
N GLY A 202 -30.01 0.42 -10.68
CA GLY A 202 -29.48 1.12 -9.50
C GLY A 202 -28.54 2.19 -10.05
N PRO A 203 -28.58 3.44 -9.56
CA PRO A 203 -28.13 4.58 -10.34
C PRO A 203 -26.66 4.48 -10.69
N ALA A 204 -26.34 4.73 -11.95
CA ALA A 204 -25.13 5.46 -12.25
C ALA A 204 -25.10 6.69 -11.32
N ALA A 205 -24.07 6.82 -10.49
CA ALA A 205 -23.60 8.16 -10.15
C ALA A 205 -22.81 8.59 -11.40
N ALA A 206 -23.39 9.21 -12.43
CA ALA A 206 -24.05 10.51 -12.34
C ALA A 206 -23.47 11.29 -11.17
N ALA A 207 -22.30 11.90 -11.41
CA ALA A 207 -22.05 13.20 -10.84
C ALA A 207 -23.36 14.01 -10.91
N PRO A 208 -23.75 14.73 -9.84
CA PRO A 208 -24.88 15.63 -9.91
C PRO A 208 -24.69 16.54 -11.12
N SER A 209 -25.70 16.61 -11.98
CA SER A 209 -25.88 17.69 -12.94
C SER A 209 -26.03 18.99 -12.14
N GLY A 210 -24.89 19.59 -11.81
CA GLY A 210 -24.79 20.76 -10.93
C GLY A 210 -23.33 21.20 -10.87
N LEU A 211 -22.86 21.82 -11.96
CA LEU A 211 -21.49 22.30 -12.22
C LEU A 211 -20.39 21.20 -12.18
N PRO A 212 -19.44 21.20 -13.12
CA PRO A 212 -18.46 20.11 -13.24
C PRO A 212 -17.50 20.11 -12.04
N ALA A 213 -17.64 19.13 -11.14
CA ALA A 213 -16.60 18.81 -10.16
C ALA A 213 -15.40 18.19 -10.90
N VAL A 214 -14.39 19.02 -11.16
CA VAL A 214 -13.12 18.66 -11.79
C VAL A 214 -12.53 17.42 -11.11
N ALA A 215 -12.41 16.31 -11.86
CA ALA A 215 -11.62 15.16 -11.41
C ALA A 215 -10.23 15.66 -10.98
N PRO A 216 -9.70 15.27 -9.81
CA PRO A 216 -8.43 15.79 -9.33
C PRO A 216 -7.34 15.53 -10.37
N SER A 217 -6.80 16.61 -10.94
CA SER A 217 -5.79 16.54 -11.99
C SER A 217 -4.56 15.80 -11.45
N ALA A 218 -4.21 14.66 -12.05
CA ALA A 218 -2.99 13.91 -11.73
C ALA A 218 -1.74 14.80 -11.86
N LEU A 219 -1.73 15.68 -12.87
CA LEU A 219 -0.70 16.70 -13.06
C LEU A 219 -0.73 17.76 -11.95
N GLY A 220 -1.92 18.13 -11.48
CA GLY A 220 -2.11 19.02 -10.33
C GLY A 220 -1.57 18.42 -9.04
N THR A 221 -1.80 17.13 -8.78
CA THR A 221 -1.23 16.40 -7.63
C THR A 221 0.29 16.30 -7.72
N LEU A 222 0.86 16.01 -8.90
CA LEU A 222 2.31 16.03 -9.10
C LEU A 222 2.91 17.42 -8.81
N ARG A 223 2.26 18.50 -9.27
CA ARG A 223 2.72 19.87 -9.00
C ARG A 223 2.67 20.21 -7.51
N ARG A 224 1.60 19.82 -6.81
CA ARG A 224 1.41 20.09 -5.38
C ARG A 224 2.40 19.33 -4.49
N VAL A 225 2.61 18.04 -4.75
CA VAL A 225 3.41 17.16 -3.89
C VAL A 225 4.83 17.09 -4.42
N SER A 226 5.77 17.81 -3.79
CA SER A 226 7.19 17.85 -4.19
C SER A 226 7.83 16.46 -4.29
N TYR A 227 7.53 15.59 -3.33
CA TYR A 227 8.00 14.22 -3.29
C TYR A 227 7.64 13.40 -4.55
N LEU A 228 6.45 13.60 -5.12
CA LEU A 228 6.04 12.89 -6.34
C LEU A 228 6.78 13.38 -7.59
N ARG A 229 7.27 14.64 -7.59
CA ARG A 229 8.13 15.16 -8.66
C ARG A 229 9.51 14.52 -8.60
N ASP A 230 10.09 14.39 -7.41
CA ASP A 230 11.36 13.70 -7.24
C ASP A 230 11.26 12.23 -7.70
N LEU A 231 10.15 11.57 -7.38
CA LEU A 231 9.87 10.22 -7.86
C LEU A 231 9.74 10.14 -9.38
N ALA A 232 8.97 11.05 -9.98
CA ALA A 232 8.83 11.14 -11.43
C ALA A 232 10.18 11.38 -12.14
N LEU A 233 11.04 12.21 -11.54
CA LEU A 233 12.38 12.48 -12.06
C LEU A 233 13.29 11.25 -11.95
N VAL A 234 13.24 10.50 -10.84
CA VAL A 234 14.00 9.24 -10.69
C VAL A 234 13.56 8.20 -11.72
N VAL A 235 12.26 8.11 -12.03
CA VAL A 235 11.73 7.23 -13.08
C VAL A 235 12.21 7.70 -14.46
N ALA A 236 12.10 8.99 -14.79
CA ALA A 236 12.54 9.53 -16.07
C ALA A 236 14.05 9.36 -16.30
N LEU A 237 14.89 9.70 -15.31
CA LEU A 237 16.35 9.47 -15.37
C LEU A 237 16.67 7.99 -15.54
N GLY A 238 15.90 7.11 -14.87
CA GLY A 238 15.98 5.67 -15.05
C GLY A 238 15.71 5.25 -16.50
N ALA A 239 14.65 5.76 -17.12
CA ALA A 239 14.29 5.44 -18.50
C ALA A 239 15.24 6.03 -19.56
N VAL A 240 15.83 7.20 -19.28
CA VAL A 240 16.94 7.74 -20.10
C VAL A 240 18.12 6.78 -20.03
N THR A 241 18.56 6.42 -18.82
CA THR A 241 19.68 5.48 -18.59
C THR A 241 19.42 4.14 -19.26
N ASP A 242 18.19 3.62 -19.13
CA ASP A 242 17.73 2.39 -19.78
C ASP A 242 17.96 2.43 -21.29
N SER A 243 17.55 3.53 -21.93
CA SER A 243 17.67 3.68 -23.39
C SER A 243 19.12 3.80 -23.86
N LEU A 244 19.98 4.50 -23.10
CA LEU A 244 21.41 4.57 -23.43
C LEU A 244 22.06 3.18 -23.35
N LEU A 245 21.77 2.42 -22.29
CA LEU A 245 22.32 1.08 -22.09
C LEU A 245 21.74 0.06 -23.08
N ASP A 246 20.46 0.19 -23.46
CA ASP A 246 19.85 -0.63 -24.53
C ASP A 246 20.59 -0.45 -25.85
N TYR A 247 20.83 0.82 -26.24
CA TYR A 247 21.60 1.13 -27.44
C TYR A 247 23.02 0.55 -27.36
N VAL A 248 23.73 0.77 -26.25
CA VAL A 248 25.11 0.26 -26.06
C VAL A 248 25.17 -1.26 -26.16
N LEU A 249 24.24 -1.99 -25.53
CA LEU A 249 24.19 -3.45 -25.64
C LEU A 249 23.94 -3.89 -27.08
N LYS A 250 22.95 -3.28 -27.75
CA LYS A 250 22.56 -3.64 -29.12
C LYS A 250 23.64 -3.29 -30.13
N SER A 251 24.33 -2.17 -29.97
CA SER A 251 25.43 -1.76 -30.85
C SER A 251 26.61 -2.72 -30.74
N GLN A 252 26.97 -3.10 -29.51
CA GLN A 252 28.07 -4.03 -29.25
C GLN A 252 27.72 -5.45 -29.71
N ALA A 253 26.48 -5.89 -29.52
CA ALA A 253 26.00 -7.17 -30.01
C ALA A 253 26.04 -7.25 -31.54
N ALA A 254 25.57 -6.21 -32.23
CA ALA A 254 25.61 -6.14 -33.69
C ALA A 254 27.03 -6.08 -34.26
N ALA A 255 28.00 -5.58 -33.49
CA ALA A 255 29.41 -5.57 -33.86
C ALA A 255 30.12 -6.92 -33.61
N THR A 256 29.65 -7.71 -32.64
CA THR A 256 30.31 -8.95 -32.19
C THR A 256 29.74 -10.20 -32.86
N PHE A 257 28.42 -10.27 -33.04
CA PHE A 257 27.75 -11.45 -33.56
C PHE A 257 27.34 -11.29 -35.02
N SER A 258 27.28 -12.41 -35.76
CA SER A 258 26.74 -12.39 -37.10
C SER A 258 25.22 -12.13 -37.09
N ARG A 259 24.72 -11.51 -38.17
CA ARG A 259 23.32 -11.13 -38.32
C ARG A 259 22.40 -12.36 -38.35
N GLY A 260 21.12 -12.16 -37.99
CA GLY A 260 20.08 -13.17 -38.06
C GLY A 260 19.98 -14.03 -36.80
N SER A 261 20.11 -15.35 -36.95
CA SER A 261 19.83 -16.34 -35.90
C SER A 261 20.78 -16.25 -34.70
N GLN A 262 22.07 -15.96 -34.91
CA GLN A 262 23.03 -15.80 -33.81
C GLN A 262 22.66 -14.61 -32.91
N LEU A 263 22.27 -13.48 -33.51
CA LEU A 263 21.86 -12.29 -32.79
C LEU A 263 20.55 -12.52 -32.01
N MET A 264 19.60 -13.24 -32.61
CA MET A 264 18.38 -13.68 -31.91
C MET A 264 18.68 -14.61 -30.73
N SER A 265 19.57 -15.59 -30.93
CA SER A 265 20.02 -16.52 -29.89
C SER A 265 20.64 -15.78 -28.72
N PHE A 266 21.51 -14.80 -28.98
CA PHE A 266 22.14 -13.96 -27.96
C PHE A 266 21.09 -13.21 -27.12
N PHE A 267 20.16 -12.48 -27.76
CA PHE A 267 19.12 -11.75 -27.02
C PHE A 267 18.17 -12.69 -26.27
N ALA A 268 17.86 -13.87 -26.84
CA ALA A 268 17.02 -14.86 -26.20
C ALA A 268 17.67 -15.44 -24.93
N ILE A 269 18.96 -15.81 -24.98
CA ILE A 269 19.73 -16.25 -23.81
C ILE A 269 19.77 -15.14 -22.76
N LEU A 270 20.13 -13.92 -23.16
CA LEU A 270 20.23 -12.78 -22.23
C LEU A 270 18.91 -12.52 -21.51
N ASN A 271 17.80 -12.43 -22.24
CA ASN A 271 16.48 -12.21 -21.64
C ASN A 271 16.09 -13.34 -20.69
N THR A 272 16.43 -14.60 -21.01
CA THR A 272 16.19 -15.76 -20.14
C THR A 272 16.98 -15.65 -18.85
N VAL A 273 18.28 -15.34 -18.95
CA VAL A 273 19.17 -15.18 -17.79
C VAL A 273 18.73 -13.99 -16.93
N PHE A 274 18.39 -12.84 -17.52
CA PHE A 274 17.90 -11.69 -16.76
C PHE A 274 16.58 -11.98 -16.05
N GLY A 275 15.66 -12.72 -16.71
CA GLY A 275 14.43 -13.19 -16.08
C GLY A 275 14.68 -14.10 -14.87
N LEU A 276 15.58 -15.08 -15.00
CA LEU A 276 15.97 -15.98 -13.90
C LEU A 276 16.65 -15.24 -12.75
N LEU A 277 17.58 -14.33 -13.06
CA LEU A 277 18.24 -13.50 -12.05
C LEU A 277 17.25 -12.59 -11.33
N SER A 278 16.32 -11.95 -12.07
CA SER A 278 15.25 -11.15 -11.47
C SER A 278 14.39 -11.96 -10.51
N LEU A 279 14.01 -13.19 -10.89
CA LEU A 279 13.27 -14.09 -10.01
C LEU A 279 14.06 -14.46 -8.75
N GLY A 280 15.34 -14.79 -8.90
CA GLY A 280 16.23 -15.09 -7.78
C GLY A 280 16.38 -13.92 -6.82
N VAL A 281 16.66 -12.72 -7.34
CA VAL A 281 16.79 -11.49 -6.56
C VAL A 281 15.48 -11.12 -5.87
N GLN A 282 14.35 -11.25 -6.57
CA GLN A 282 13.02 -10.97 -6.01
C GLN A 282 12.68 -11.94 -4.87
N ALA A 283 12.98 -13.24 -5.03
CA ALA A 283 12.69 -14.26 -4.02
C ALA A 283 13.59 -14.14 -2.78
N LEU A 284 14.88 -13.85 -2.97
CA LEU A 284 15.88 -13.91 -1.90
C LEU A 284 16.16 -12.54 -1.25
N LEU A 285 16.24 -11.48 -2.05
CA LEU A 285 16.76 -10.18 -1.61
C LEU A 285 15.68 -9.11 -1.42
N SER A 286 14.47 -9.28 -1.96
CA SER A 286 13.44 -8.23 -1.87
C SER A 286 13.07 -7.87 -0.42
N ARG A 287 12.82 -8.88 0.44
CA ARG A 287 12.47 -8.63 1.86
C ARG A 287 13.67 -8.15 2.66
N SER A 288 14.84 -8.74 2.41
CA SER A 288 16.08 -8.37 3.10
C SER A 288 16.47 -6.93 2.80
N SER A 289 16.43 -6.53 1.53
CA SER A 289 16.75 -5.17 1.07
C SER A 289 15.87 -4.12 1.73
N LEU A 290 14.55 -4.31 1.76
CA LEU A 290 13.64 -3.37 2.42
C LEU A 290 13.91 -3.26 3.92
N ARG A 291 14.26 -4.37 4.58
CA ARG A 291 14.57 -4.38 6.02
C ARG A 291 15.90 -3.71 6.35
N THR A 292 16.96 -3.94 5.55
CA THR A 292 18.32 -3.47 5.88
C THR A 292 18.67 -2.12 5.26
N LEU A 293 18.27 -1.87 4.01
CA LEU A 293 18.56 -0.63 3.28
C LEU A 293 17.44 0.40 3.43
N GLY A 294 16.25 -0.02 3.86
CA GLY A 294 15.06 0.81 3.89
C GLY A 294 14.53 1.16 2.50
N LEU A 295 13.39 1.85 2.46
CA LEU A 295 12.67 2.16 1.22
C LEU A 295 13.52 2.88 0.16
N ALA A 296 14.21 3.95 0.55
CA ALA A 296 15.02 4.74 -0.38
C ALA A 296 16.33 4.02 -0.75
N GLY A 297 16.93 3.27 0.18
CA GLY A 297 18.12 2.48 -0.10
C GLY A 297 17.84 1.37 -1.12
N THR A 298 16.70 0.69 -1.01
CA THR A 298 16.26 -0.32 -2.00
C THR A 298 16.10 0.27 -3.41
N VAL A 299 15.53 1.47 -3.52
CA VAL A 299 15.38 2.19 -4.80
C VAL A 299 16.72 2.64 -5.37
N ALA A 300 17.67 3.03 -4.50
CA ALA A 300 19.01 3.48 -4.87
C ALA A 300 19.91 2.36 -5.44
N VAL A 301 19.60 1.08 -5.18
CA VAL A 301 20.40 -0.05 -5.68
C VAL A 301 20.53 -0.04 -7.20
N ARG A 302 19.45 0.30 -7.93
CA ARG A 302 19.48 0.34 -9.39
C ARG A 302 20.50 1.36 -9.93
N PRO A 303 20.41 2.66 -9.63
CA PRO A 303 21.40 3.61 -10.11
C PRO A 303 22.79 3.38 -9.52
N ALA A 304 22.93 2.84 -8.30
CA ALA A 304 24.24 2.54 -7.72
C ALA A 304 24.98 1.42 -8.48
N THR A 305 24.29 0.32 -8.78
CA THR A 305 24.87 -0.80 -9.54
C THR A 305 25.21 -0.38 -10.96
N VAL A 306 24.32 0.36 -11.63
CA VAL A 306 24.58 0.89 -12.97
C VAL A 306 25.74 1.89 -12.97
N PHE A 307 25.86 2.76 -11.97
CA PHE A 307 26.98 3.69 -11.86
C PHE A 307 28.33 2.97 -11.82
N VAL A 308 28.47 1.97 -10.94
CA VAL A 308 29.72 1.20 -10.81
C VAL A 308 30.09 0.51 -12.12
N VAL A 309 29.11 -0.11 -12.79
CA VAL A 309 29.37 -0.80 -14.07
C VAL A 309 29.60 0.20 -15.21
N ALA A 310 28.97 1.36 -15.19
CA ALA A 310 29.21 2.41 -16.18
C ALA A 310 30.62 2.99 -16.08
N LEU A 311 31.17 3.16 -14.86
CA LEU A 311 32.58 3.52 -14.67
C LEU A 311 33.53 2.48 -15.26
N LEU A 312 33.22 1.20 -15.07
CA LEU A 312 33.97 0.11 -15.70
C LEU A 312 33.88 0.17 -17.24
N GLY A 313 32.72 0.56 -17.78
CA GLY A 313 32.50 0.73 -19.21
C GLY A 313 33.27 1.89 -19.84
N LEU A 314 33.69 2.87 -19.04
CA LEU A 314 34.60 3.93 -19.49
C LEU A 314 36.02 3.39 -19.74
N LEU A 315 36.44 2.43 -18.91
CA LEU A 315 37.77 1.82 -18.97
C LEU A 315 37.82 0.72 -20.04
N ASP A 316 36.84 -0.20 -20.02
CA ASP A 316 36.75 -1.33 -20.95
C ASP A 316 35.37 -1.39 -21.64
N PRO A 317 35.14 -0.63 -22.73
CA PRO A 317 33.85 -0.57 -23.43
C PRO A 317 33.63 -1.80 -24.32
N ARG A 318 33.60 -3.00 -23.73
CA ARG A 318 33.34 -4.28 -24.41
C ARG A 318 31.93 -4.78 -24.13
N ILE A 319 31.50 -5.75 -24.92
CA ILE A 319 30.13 -6.31 -24.82
C ILE A 319 29.81 -6.88 -23.43
N TRP A 320 30.77 -7.49 -22.74
CA TRP A 320 30.53 -8.06 -21.41
C TRP A 320 30.16 -6.98 -20.36
N VAL A 321 30.75 -5.78 -20.45
CA VAL A 321 30.38 -4.65 -19.59
C VAL A 321 29.01 -4.10 -19.96
N ALA A 322 28.68 -4.06 -21.26
CA ALA A 322 27.34 -3.69 -21.71
C ALA A 322 26.26 -4.68 -21.20
N VAL A 323 26.55 -5.98 -21.23
CA VAL A 323 25.70 -7.03 -20.66
C VAL A 323 25.55 -6.83 -19.15
N LEU A 324 26.65 -6.58 -18.43
CA LEU A 324 26.60 -6.37 -16.99
C LEU A 324 25.82 -5.10 -16.61
N ALA A 325 25.98 -4.01 -17.37
CA ALA A 325 25.26 -2.76 -17.15
C ALA A 325 23.76 -2.95 -17.39
N ARG A 326 23.41 -3.65 -18.48
CA ARG A 326 22.03 -3.99 -18.80
C ARG A 326 21.43 -4.91 -17.74
N ALA A 327 22.15 -5.95 -17.31
CA ALA A 327 21.72 -6.85 -16.25
C ALA A 327 21.46 -6.08 -14.94
N GLY A 328 22.40 -5.23 -14.53
CA GLY A 328 22.28 -4.39 -13.34
C GLY A 328 21.08 -3.45 -13.41
N HIS A 329 20.76 -2.91 -14.59
CA HIS A 329 19.57 -2.09 -14.77
C HIS A 329 18.26 -2.91 -14.75
N ASP A 330 18.15 -3.92 -15.61
CA ASP A 330 16.93 -4.69 -15.84
C ASP A 330 16.54 -5.52 -14.60
N VAL A 331 17.49 -6.30 -14.06
CA VAL A 331 17.26 -7.17 -12.90
C VAL A 331 16.81 -6.35 -11.70
N ASN A 332 17.46 -5.21 -11.42
CA ASN A 332 17.07 -4.35 -10.31
C ASN A 332 15.73 -3.65 -10.56
N THR A 333 15.41 -3.26 -11.80
CA THR A 333 14.12 -2.64 -12.15
C THR A 333 12.96 -3.59 -11.89
N SER A 334 13.07 -4.85 -12.32
CA SER A 334 12.01 -5.84 -12.17
C SER A 334 11.93 -6.51 -10.80
N SER A 335 12.95 -6.35 -9.94
CA SER A 335 13.00 -6.91 -8.58
C SER A 335 12.98 -5.82 -7.49
N LEU A 336 14.15 -5.38 -7.03
CA LEU A 336 14.31 -4.51 -5.85
C LEU A 336 13.66 -3.15 -6.03
N PHE A 337 13.91 -2.48 -7.17
CA PHE A 337 13.34 -1.17 -7.45
C PHE A 337 11.81 -1.21 -7.40
N ARG A 338 11.19 -2.21 -8.03
CA ARG A 338 9.72 -2.36 -8.04
C ARG A 338 9.15 -2.54 -6.64
N SER A 339 9.80 -3.36 -5.80
CA SER A 339 9.36 -3.58 -4.41
C SER A 339 9.39 -2.30 -3.57
N GLY A 340 10.43 -1.47 -3.70
CA GLY A 340 10.47 -0.17 -3.03
C GLY A 340 9.52 0.84 -3.66
N TYR A 341 9.45 0.87 -4.99
CA TYR A 341 8.64 1.81 -5.75
C TYR A 341 7.13 1.71 -5.45
N GLU A 342 6.60 0.51 -5.26
CA GLU A 342 5.17 0.36 -4.97
C GLU A 342 4.78 0.93 -3.59
N LEU A 343 5.68 0.86 -2.61
CA LEU A 343 5.48 1.40 -1.27
C LEU A 343 5.55 2.93 -1.23
N LEU A 344 6.22 3.56 -2.20
CA LEU A 344 6.32 5.02 -2.33
C LEU A 344 4.97 5.69 -2.60
N PHE A 345 3.96 4.95 -3.06
CA PHE A 345 2.60 5.45 -3.27
C PHE A 345 1.66 5.20 -2.08
N THR A 346 2.13 4.57 -1.00
CA THR A 346 1.34 4.30 0.21
C THR A 346 0.78 5.56 0.87
N PRO A 347 1.52 6.70 0.96
CA PRO A 347 1.03 7.90 1.62
C PRO A 347 -0.06 8.67 0.87
N LEU A 348 -0.44 8.25 -0.35
CA LEU A 348 -1.43 8.92 -1.17
C LEU A 348 -2.84 8.36 -0.94
N PRO A 349 -3.87 9.23 -0.89
CA PRO A 349 -5.26 8.79 -0.91
C PRO A 349 -5.58 7.91 -2.13
N GLU A 350 -6.47 6.93 -1.96
CA GLU A 350 -6.80 5.96 -3.04
C GLU A 350 -7.28 6.64 -4.33
N ALA A 351 -8.02 7.74 -4.21
CA ALA A 351 -8.54 8.53 -5.33
C ALA A 351 -7.44 9.16 -6.20
N GLU A 352 -6.31 9.54 -5.60
CA GLU A 352 -5.20 10.19 -6.31
C GLU A 352 -4.09 9.19 -6.72
N LYS A 353 -4.02 8.04 -6.06
CA LYS A 353 -2.97 7.04 -6.24
C LYS A 353 -2.91 6.46 -7.65
N ARG A 354 -4.03 5.93 -8.16
CA ARG A 354 -4.10 5.29 -9.48
C ARG A 354 -3.73 6.23 -10.65
N PRO A 355 -4.35 7.43 -10.77
CA PRO A 355 -4.06 8.31 -11.90
C PRO A 355 -2.63 8.88 -11.83
N THR A 356 -2.14 9.21 -10.63
CA THR A 356 -0.76 9.69 -10.43
C THR A 356 0.26 8.62 -10.81
N LYS A 357 0.06 7.37 -10.34
CA LYS A 357 0.93 6.24 -10.67
C LYS A 357 0.99 6.00 -12.18
N ALA A 358 -0.14 6.05 -12.89
CA ALA A 358 -0.15 5.87 -14.34
C ALA A 358 0.66 6.95 -15.10
N VAL A 359 0.57 8.22 -14.66
CA VAL A 359 1.36 9.32 -15.26
C VAL A 359 2.85 9.11 -15.03
N VAL A 360 3.25 8.66 -13.84
CA VAL A 360 4.66 8.38 -13.52
C VAL A 360 5.16 7.12 -14.26
N ASP A 361 4.43 6.01 -14.17
CA ASP A 361 4.81 4.71 -14.74
C ASP A 361 4.90 4.72 -16.27
N VAL A 362 4.02 5.45 -16.93
CA VAL A 362 3.93 5.44 -18.40
C VAL A 362 4.41 6.75 -19.01
N GLY A 363 3.96 7.88 -18.48
CA GLY A 363 4.29 9.20 -19.02
C GLY A 363 5.76 9.52 -18.88
N PHE A 364 6.28 9.55 -17.65
CA PHE A 364 7.69 9.89 -17.39
C PHE A 364 8.65 8.80 -17.89
N ASP A 365 8.25 7.53 -17.84
CA ASP A 365 9.01 6.42 -18.43
C ASP A 365 9.19 6.63 -19.95
N LYS A 366 8.10 6.80 -20.71
CA LYS A 366 8.20 6.94 -22.18
C LYS A 366 8.82 8.26 -22.62
N LEU A 367 8.59 9.36 -21.89
CA LEU A 367 9.29 10.63 -22.12
C LEU A 367 10.80 10.48 -21.87
N GLY A 368 11.19 9.77 -20.81
CA GLY A 368 12.58 9.43 -20.54
C GLY A 368 13.18 8.56 -21.63
N SER A 369 12.45 7.54 -22.11
CA SER A 369 12.92 6.70 -23.21
C SER A 369 13.12 7.48 -24.51
N LEU A 370 12.19 8.38 -24.85
CA LEU A 370 12.30 9.25 -26.01
C LEU A 370 13.50 10.19 -25.88
N GLY A 371 13.69 10.81 -24.71
CA GLY A 371 14.85 11.66 -24.42
C GLY A 371 16.17 10.90 -24.47
N GLY A 372 16.24 9.70 -23.89
CA GLY A 372 17.42 8.85 -23.94
C GLY A 372 17.77 8.39 -25.35
N ALA A 373 16.78 8.02 -26.16
CA ALA A 373 16.99 7.69 -27.56
C ALA A 373 17.43 8.91 -28.39
N ALA A 374 16.91 10.12 -28.10
CA ALA A 374 17.37 11.35 -28.74
C ALA A 374 18.83 11.70 -28.36
N VAL A 375 19.21 11.52 -27.09
CA VAL A 375 20.60 11.68 -26.63
C VAL A 375 21.50 10.65 -27.32
N ALA A 376 21.09 9.39 -27.41
CA ALA A 376 21.83 8.37 -28.12
C ALA A 376 22.02 8.74 -29.61
N LEU A 377 20.97 9.23 -30.27
CA LEU A 377 21.04 9.69 -31.66
C LEU A 377 22.05 10.85 -31.82
N LEU A 378 22.00 11.83 -30.92
CA LEU A 378 22.93 12.97 -30.94
C LEU A 378 24.39 12.52 -30.76
N VAL A 379 24.65 11.62 -29.81
CA VAL A 379 26.00 11.09 -29.56
C VAL A 379 26.51 10.29 -30.75
N VAL A 380 25.64 9.49 -31.39
CA VAL A 380 25.98 8.76 -32.62
C VAL A 380 26.36 9.71 -33.75
N ALA A 381 25.64 10.83 -33.88
CA ALA A 381 25.90 11.83 -34.92
C ALA A 381 27.19 12.64 -34.67
N VAL A 382 27.47 13.02 -33.41
CA VAL A 382 28.57 13.93 -33.06
C VAL A 382 29.87 13.20 -32.74
N ALA A 383 29.80 12.00 -32.16
CA ALA A 383 30.95 11.23 -31.68
C ALA A 383 30.88 9.74 -32.07
N PRO A 384 30.84 9.39 -33.38
CA PRO A 384 30.65 8.01 -33.84
C PRO A 384 31.74 7.04 -33.36
N SER A 385 33.01 7.49 -33.30
CA SER A 385 34.14 6.66 -32.86
C SER A 385 34.19 6.41 -31.35
N HIS A 386 33.56 7.28 -30.56
CA HIS A 386 33.58 7.22 -29.08
C HIS A 386 32.19 7.03 -28.48
N THR A 387 31.19 6.69 -29.30
CA THR A 387 29.77 6.63 -28.90
C THR A 387 29.58 5.81 -27.63
N VAL A 388 30.10 4.57 -27.58
CA VAL A 388 29.92 3.68 -26.42
C VAL A 388 30.50 4.27 -25.14
N ARG A 389 31.70 4.86 -25.19
CA ARG A 389 32.34 5.48 -24.01
C ARG A 389 31.57 6.72 -23.54
N VAL A 390 31.14 7.58 -24.47
CA VAL A 390 30.34 8.78 -24.15
C VAL A 390 29.00 8.38 -23.53
N LEU A 391 28.34 7.33 -24.03
CA LEU A 391 27.08 6.84 -23.48
C LEU A 391 27.26 6.25 -22.07
N PHE A 392 28.36 5.54 -21.79
CA PHE A 392 28.69 5.12 -20.42
C PHE A 392 28.98 6.32 -19.50
N ALA A 393 29.66 7.36 -19.99
CA ALA A 393 29.92 8.58 -19.21
C ALA A 393 28.61 9.28 -18.83
N LEU A 394 27.70 9.41 -19.81
CA LEU A 394 26.38 9.99 -19.59
C LEU A 394 25.54 9.13 -18.65
N ALA A 395 25.54 7.81 -18.81
CA ALA A 395 24.87 6.89 -17.89
C ALA A 395 25.39 7.04 -16.45
N ALA A 396 26.71 7.12 -16.26
CA ALA A 396 27.32 7.35 -14.95
C ALA A 396 26.88 8.70 -14.35
N ALA A 397 26.90 9.78 -15.13
CA ALA A 397 26.45 11.10 -14.69
C ALA A 397 24.96 11.13 -14.31
N LEU A 398 24.10 10.47 -15.11
CA LEU A 398 22.67 10.34 -14.82
C LEU A 398 22.41 9.52 -13.54
N CYS A 399 23.20 8.47 -13.31
CA CYS A 399 23.11 7.68 -12.08
C CYS A 399 23.53 8.48 -10.84
N VAL A 400 24.57 9.32 -10.92
CA VAL A 400 24.94 10.25 -9.83
C VAL A 400 23.77 11.19 -9.52
N GLY A 401 23.14 11.76 -10.56
CA GLY A 401 21.93 12.58 -10.40
C GLY A 401 20.80 11.80 -9.72
N SER A 402 20.50 10.59 -10.20
CA SER A 402 19.44 9.72 -9.65
C SER A 402 19.68 9.36 -8.17
N LEU A 403 20.94 9.07 -7.79
CA LEU A 403 21.33 8.81 -6.40
C LEU A 403 21.11 10.04 -5.50
N ALA A 404 21.47 11.23 -5.99
CA ALA A 404 21.26 12.48 -5.25
C ALA A 404 19.76 12.75 -4.99
N PHE A 405 18.89 12.47 -5.96
CA PHE A 405 17.44 12.61 -5.79
C PHE A 405 16.85 11.53 -4.86
N THR A 406 17.42 10.33 -4.83
CA THR A 406 16.92 9.26 -3.96
C THR A 406 17.02 9.62 -2.47
N GLY A 407 18.06 10.37 -2.07
CA GLY A 407 18.17 10.90 -0.70
C GLY A 407 17.09 11.92 -0.34
N ARG A 408 16.65 12.75 -1.29
CA ARG A 408 15.53 13.70 -1.10
C ARG A 408 14.20 12.97 -0.99
N LEU A 409 14.06 11.89 -1.75
CA LEU A 409 12.89 11.03 -1.83
C LEU A 409 12.51 10.44 -0.45
N HIS A 410 13.50 9.99 0.33
CA HIS A 410 13.27 9.51 1.70
C HIS A 410 12.66 10.59 2.61
N ARG A 411 13.24 11.80 2.61
CA ARG A 411 12.76 12.92 3.43
C ARG A 411 11.37 13.37 3.03
N GLY A 412 11.09 13.40 1.72
CA GLY A 412 9.78 13.75 1.16
C GLY A 412 8.70 12.72 1.50
N TYR A 413 9.04 11.43 1.43
CA TYR A 413 8.14 10.33 1.82
C TYR A 413 7.72 10.45 3.29
N VAL A 414 8.69 10.59 4.21
CA VAL A 414 8.44 10.69 5.65
C VAL A 414 7.53 11.87 5.98
N ARG A 415 7.79 13.05 5.40
CA ARG A 415 6.95 14.25 5.61
C ARG A 415 5.52 14.07 5.11
N THR A 416 5.36 13.48 3.93
CA THR A 416 4.04 13.27 3.31
C THR A 416 3.24 12.24 4.11
N LEU A 417 3.89 11.16 4.54
CA LEU A 417 3.29 10.15 5.40
C LEU A 417 2.84 10.74 6.74
N GLU A 418 3.71 11.54 7.38
CA GLU A 418 3.38 12.23 8.62
C GLU A 418 2.20 13.18 8.46
N GLN A 419 2.13 13.95 7.37
CA GLN A 419 1.00 14.84 7.07
C GLN A 419 -0.30 14.07 6.82
N SER A 420 -0.25 12.97 6.06
CA SER A 420 -1.41 12.13 5.78
C SER A 420 -1.94 11.44 7.05
N LEU A 421 -1.06 11.03 7.96
CA LEU A 421 -1.41 10.48 9.28
C LEU A 421 -1.98 11.55 10.21
N ARG A 422 -1.34 12.73 10.30
CA ARG A 422 -1.81 13.87 11.12
C ARG A 422 -3.18 14.38 10.68
N ALA A 423 -3.46 14.35 9.38
CA ALA A 423 -4.75 14.76 8.82
C ALA A 423 -5.85 13.69 8.96
N GLY A 424 -5.56 12.51 9.53
CA GLY A 424 -6.51 11.41 9.67
C GLY A 424 -7.00 10.82 8.34
N ARG A 425 -6.38 11.20 7.21
CA ARG A 425 -6.80 10.79 5.86
C ARG A 425 -6.41 9.35 5.53
N ILE A 426 -5.52 8.76 6.31
CA ILE A 426 -5.04 7.39 6.15
C ILE A 426 -4.99 6.75 7.54
N ARG A 427 -5.79 5.70 7.78
CA ARG A 427 -5.66 4.80 8.94
C ARG A 427 -4.77 3.63 8.51
N LEU A 428 -3.52 3.62 8.95
CA LEU A 428 -2.62 2.46 8.77
C LEU A 428 -2.74 1.55 9.99
N ASP A 429 -3.27 0.34 9.78
CA ASP A 429 -3.21 -0.72 10.78
C ASP A 429 -1.74 -1.15 10.95
N ALA A 430 -1.26 -1.27 12.19
CA ALA A 430 0.14 -1.62 12.50
C ALA A 430 0.58 -2.98 11.91
N SER A 431 -0.34 -3.78 11.38
CA SER A 431 -0.10 -5.06 10.70
C SER A 431 0.13 -4.96 9.19
N ASP A 432 -0.17 -3.83 8.53
CA ASP A 432 0.01 -3.66 7.08
C ASP A 432 1.40 -3.09 6.70
N VAL A 433 2.22 -2.76 7.70
CA VAL A 433 3.52 -2.12 7.51
C VAL A 433 4.66 -3.14 7.64
N GLN A 434 5.19 -3.59 6.49
CA GLN A 434 6.33 -4.53 6.44
C GLN A 434 7.71 -3.86 6.60
N ASP A 435 7.79 -2.52 6.59
CA ASP A 435 9.05 -1.77 6.53
C ASP A 435 9.50 -1.20 7.88
N GLU A 436 10.77 -1.44 8.24
CA GLU A 436 11.45 -0.94 9.45
C GLU A 436 11.49 0.59 9.47
N SER A 437 11.63 1.26 8.31
CA SER A 437 11.71 2.73 8.24
C SER A 437 10.35 3.40 8.45
N THR A 438 9.28 2.75 8.00
CA THR A 438 7.89 3.16 8.23
C THR A 438 7.48 2.85 9.68
N ARG A 439 7.92 1.72 10.25
CA ARG A 439 7.76 1.39 11.68
C ARG A 439 8.55 2.33 12.58
N LEU A 440 9.79 2.68 12.21
CA LEU A 440 10.62 3.67 12.90
C LEU A 440 10.05 5.07 12.74
N THR A 441 9.46 5.42 11.61
CA THR A 441 8.77 6.71 11.45
C THR A 441 7.52 6.73 12.32
N ILE A 442 6.70 5.68 12.37
CA ILE A 442 5.56 5.59 13.28
C ILE A 442 6.04 5.63 14.75
N ALA A 443 7.03 4.81 15.12
CA ALA A 443 7.60 4.77 16.46
C ALA A 443 8.33 6.06 16.84
N ARG A 444 8.92 6.79 15.87
CA ARG A 444 9.52 8.12 16.07
C ARG A 444 8.50 9.24 15.96
N THR A 445 7.35 9.08 15.34
CA THR A 445 6.31 10.14 15.34
C THR A 445 5.53 10.01 16.65
N SER A 446 5.11 8.79 17.00
CA SER A 446 4.54 8.43 18.30
C SER A 446 5.53 8.64 19.44
N GLY A 447 6.81 8.35 19.25
CA GLY A 447 7.88 8.49 20.23
C GLY A 447 8.67 9.80 20.19
N ALA A 448 8.59 10.64 19.14
CA ALA A 448 9.07 12.04 19.18
C ALA A 448 8.01 12.96 19.81
N LEU A 449 6.72 12.61 19.68
CA LEU A 449 5.69 13.15 20.56
C LEU A 449 6.02 12.88 22.04
N ASP A 450 6.63 11.74 22.35
CA ASP A 450 7.04 11.37 23.73
C ASP A 450 8.42 11.93 24.12
N ARG A 451 9.42 11.84 23.23
CA ARG A 451 10.82 12.25 23.48
C ARG A 451 11.04 13.75 23.44
N GLN A 452 10.37 14.51 22.56
CA GLN A 452 10.44 15.99 22.63
C GLN A 452 9.70 16.52 23.85
N THR A 453 8.73 15.78 24.39
CA THR A 453 8.05 16.08 25.66
C THR A 453 8.99 15.78 26.83
N LEU A 454 9.63 14.61 26.87
CA LEU A 454 10.65 14.23 27.85
C LEU A 454 11.90 15.12 27.84
N LEU A 455 12.43 15.51 26.67
CA LEU A 455 13.60 16.39 26.59
C LEU A 455 13.26 17.84 26.98
N ARG A 456 12.01 18.27 26.79
CA ARG A 456 11.53 19.56 27.33
C ARG A 456 11.27 19.50 28.82
N GLU A 457 10.78 18.38 29.36
CA GLU A 457 10.68 18.14 30.81
C GLU A 457 12.08 18.11 31.46
N ILE A 458 13.06 17.43 30.88
CA ILE A 458 14.44 17.41 31.42
C ILE A 458 15.10 18.80 31.33
N ALA A 459 14.84 19.56 30.27
CA ALA A 459 15.30 20.95 30.18
C ALA A 459 14.59 21.86 31.20
N ALA A 460 13.29 21.66 31.42
CA ALA A 460 12.52 22.38 32.44
C ALA A 460 12.95 22.00 33.87
N LEU A 461 13.33 20.74 34.11
CA LEU A 461 13.86 20.26 35.39
C LEU A 461 15.28 20.77 35.66
N ARG A 462 16.16 20.86 34.65
CA ARG A 462 17.51 21.45 34.80
C ARG A 462 17.49 22.96 35.05
N VAL A 463 16.51 23.67 34.50
CA VAL A 463 16.26 25.08 34.83
C VAL A 463 15.73 25.22 36.26
N ARG A 464 14.97 24.24 36.75
CA ARG A 464 14.50 24.14 38.15
C ARG A 464 15.62 23.81 39.16
N GLU A 465 16.57 22.95 38.78
CA GLU A 465 17.71 22.55 39.64
C GLU A 465 18.84 23.60 39.64
N GLY A 466 19.04 24.34 38.54
CA GLY A 466 20.04 25.42 38.45
C GLY A 466 19.63 26.75 39.10
N GLY A 467 18.36 26.89 39.51
CA GLY A 467 17.82 28.09 40.16
C GLY A 467 17.74 28.01 41.69
N ALA A 468 18.17 26.89 42.29
CA ALA A 468 18.11 26.68 43.73
C ALA A 468 19.45 27.04 44.41
N ALA A 469 19.79 28.32 44.42
CA ALA A 469 20.74 28.86 45.38
C ALA A 469 20.30 30.26 45.79
N GLU A 470 20.09 30.41 47.11
CA GLU A 470 19.87 31.64 47.88
C GLU A 470 18.45 32.25 47.88
N ALA A 471 17.68 31.87 48.91
CA ALA A 471 16.81 32.80 49.61
C ALA A 471 16.71 32.39 51.10
N PRO A 472 16.90 33.31 52.06
CA PRO A 472 16.77 33.03 53.48
C PRO A 472 15.31 33.07 53.94
N ALA A 473 15.07 32.34 55.03
CA ALA A 473 13.79 32.15 55.71
C ALA A 473 13.16 33.45 56.22
N GLY A 474 11.82 33.53 56.18
CA GLY A 474 11.08 34.55 56.93
C GLY A 474 9.57 34.61 56.63
N SER A 475 8.79 34.31 57.67
CA SER A 475 7.38 34.70 57.92
C SER A 475 6.26 33.92 57.23
N GLU A 476 5.86 32.83 57.89
CA GLU A 476 4.50 32.31 57.90
C GLU A 476 3.56 33.34 58.55
N GLY A 477 2.50 33.77 57.86
CA GLY A 477 1.49 34.65 58.46
C GLY A 477 0.43 35.28 57.55
N ALA A 478 0.58 35.23 56.21
CA ALA A 478 -0.31 35.96 55.28
C ALA A 478 -0.95 35.11 54.16
N ALA A 479 -1.00 33.77 54.30
CA ALA A 479 -1.38 32.87 53.20
C ALA A 479 -2.91 32.76 52.92
N GLY A 480 -3.77 33.31 53.78
CA GLY A 480 -5.23 33.14 53.64
C GLY A 480 -5.92 34.09 52.64
N ALA A 481 -5.38 35.30 52.42
CA ALA A 481 -6.03 36.32 51.58
C ALA A 481 -5.48 36.33 50.13
N ALA A 482 -4.16 36.16 49.96
CA ALA A 482 -3.52 36.20 48.63
C ALA A 482 -3.94 35.05 47.69
N GLY A 483 -4.16 33.83 48.22
CA GLY A 483 -4.61 32.69 47.41
C GLY A 483 -6.05 32.83 46.90
N SER A 484 -6.89 33.66 47.55
CA SER A 484 -8.26 33.90 47.10
C SER A 484 -8.34 34.81 45.89
N ASP A 485 -7.49 35.83 45.83
CA ASP A 485 -7.39 36.75 44.68
C ASP A 485 -6.74 36.05 43.47
N GLU A 486 -5.70 35.24 43.67
CA GLU A 486 -5.07 34.46 42.58
C GLU A 486 -6.04 33.45 41.93
N LEU A 487 -6.88 32.78 42.73
CA LEU A 487 -7.89 31.87 42.20
C LEU A 487 -8.97 32.62 41.43
N LEU A 488 -9.44 33.76 41.94
CA LEU A 488 -10.43 34.61 41.28
C LEU A 488 -9.91 35.17 39.95
N ASP A 489 -8.65 35.60 39.92
CA ASP A 489 -7.98 36.08 38.72
C ASP A 489 -7.80 34.96 37.69
N ALA A 490 -7.39 33.76 38.12
CA ALA A 490 -7.32 32.61 37.23
C ALA A 490 -8.69 32.25 36.64
N ILE A 491 -9.78 32.30 37.42
CA ILE A 491 -11.14 32.08 36.92
C ILE A 491 -11.53 33.15 35.89
N ARG A 492 -11.21 34.42 36.18
CA ARG A 492 -11.46 35.54 35.25
C ARG A 492 -10.73 35.33 33.93
N GLU A 493 -9.47 34.91 33.98
CA GLU A 493 -8.65 34.68 32.80
C GLU A 493 -9.10 33.46 31.99
N LEU A 494 -9.51 32.37 32.66
CA LEU A 494 -10.10 31.20 32.00
C LEU A 494 -11.41 31.55 31.26
N ARG A 495 -12.15 32.54 31.77
CA ARG A 495 -13.43 33.02 31.19
C ARG A 495 -13.26 34.17 30.21
N SER A 496 -12.04 34.69 30.01
CA SER A 496 -11.76 35.85 29.15
C SER A 496 -12.05 35.62 27.66
N GLY A 497 -12.05 34.36 27.22
CA GLY A 497 -12.17 33.99 25.81
C GLY A 497 -10.85 34.11 25.02
N ASP A 498 -9.82 34.72 25.59
CA ASP A 498 -8.49 34.86 25.00
C ASP A 498 -7.65 33.60 25.22
N LYS A 499 -7.28 32.95 24.11
CA LYS A 499 -6.53 31.68 24.12
C LYS A 499 -5.16 31.81 24.78
N ASP A 500 -4.50 32.95 24.68
CA ASP A 500 -3.13 33.11 25.17
C ASP A 500 -3.13 33.33 26.69
N ARG A 501 -4.16 34.01 27.20
CA ARG A 501 -4.40 34.17 28.64
C ARG A 501 -4.82 32.86 29.31
N VAL A 502 -5.72 32.11 28.68
CA VAL A 502 -6.08 30.75 29.13
C VAL A 502 -4.82 29.88 29.24
N ARG A 503 -3.95 29.90 28.21
CA ARG A 503 -2.70 29.13 28.23
C ARG A 503 -1.73 29.55 29.32
N ALA A 504 -1.72 30.83 29.70
CA ALA A 504 -0.89 31.31 30.82
C ALA A 504 -1.33 30.64 32.13
N VAL A 505 -2.64 30.65 32.43
CA VAL A 505 -3.20 29.98 33.62
C VAL A 505 -2.95 28.47 33.60
N LEU A 506 -3.05 27.82 32.43
CA LEU A 506 -2.82 26.37 32.33
C LEU A 506 -1.35 25.95 32.52
N ARG A 507 -0.39 26.86 32.39
CA ARG A 507 1.04 26.57 32.63
C ARG A 507 1.36 26.50 34.12
N GLU A 508 0.79 27.41 34.89
CA GLU A 508 0.99 27.54 36.33
C GLU A 508 -0.38 27.72 37.01
N PRO A 509 -1.14 26.63 37.20
CA PRO A 509 -2.47 26.73 37.78
C PRO A 509 -2.39 26.99 39.30
N PRO A 510 -3.20 27.91 39.86
CA PRO A 510 -3.27 28.10 41.29
C PRO A 510 -3.93 26.90 42.00
N GLU A 511 -3.56 26.70 43.27
CA GLU A 511 -4.17 25.70 44.14
C GLU A 511 -5.34 26.32 44.95
N PRO A 512 -6.44 25.59 45.20
CA PRO A 512 -6.67 24.20 44.83
C PRO A 512 -7.16 24.04 43.38
N PHE A 513 -6.48 23.19 42.59
CA PHE A 513 -6.82 22.95 41.18
C PHE A 513 -8.29 22.52 40.96
N ALA A 514 -8.88 21.84 41.95
CA ALA A 514 -10.27 21.37 41.90
C ALA A 514 -11.31 22.50 41.72
N ALA A 515 -10.99 23.73 42.13
CA ALA A 515 -11.88 24.88 41.96
C ALA A 515 -11.92 25.41 40.51
N LEU A 516 -10.89 25.11 39.71
CA LEU A 516 -10.81 25.55 38.31
C LEU A 516 -11.57 24.63 37.36
N VAL A 517 -11.82 23.38 37.75
CA VAL A 517 -12.40 22.33 36.88
C VAL A 517 -13.73 22.74 36.24
N PRO A 518 -14.71 23.36 36.96
CA PRO A 518 -15.96 23.81 36.34
C PRO A 518 -15.76 24.85 35.23
N HIS A 519 -14.66 25.61 35.29
CA HIS A 519 -14.30 26.61 34.28
C HIS A 519 -13.46 26.01 33.14
N LEU A 520 -12.73 24.93 33.39
CA LEU A 520 -11.97 24.19 32.39
C LEU A 520 -12.84 23.26 31.52
N VAL A 521 -13.89 22.67 32.11
CA VAL A 521 -14.77 21.73 31.42
C VAL A 521 -15.40 22.33 30.15
N PRO A 522 -15.99 23.54 30.15
CA PRO A 522 -16.52 24.17 28.93
C PRO A 522 -15.45 24.40 27.85
N LEU A 523 -14.21 24.69 28.26
CA LEU A 523 -13.09 24.93 27.34
C LEU A 523 -12.68 23.68 26.56
N LEU A 524 -13.05 22.47 27.03
CA LEU A 524 -12.87 21.25 26.23
C LEU A 524 -13.65 21.31 24.91
N GLY A 525 -14.72 22.10 24.81
CA GLY A 525 -15.48 22.31 23.58
C GLY A 525 -14.72 23.08 22.50
N ARG A 526 -13.68 23.85 22.88
CA ARG A 526 -12.91 24.70 21.98
C ARG A 526 -11.76 23.94 21.32
N ASP A 527 -11.73 23.92 19.98
CA ASP A 527 -10.72 23.18 19.19
C ASP A 527 -9.29 23.70 19.36
N ASP A 528 -9.14 25.01 19.56
CA ASP A 528 -7.85 25.69 19.72
C ASP A 528 -7.20 25.46 21.10
N LEU A 529 -8.00 25.10 22.11
CA LEU A 529 -7.59 24.93 23.50
C LEU A 529 -7.70 23.48 24.01
N PHE A 530 -8.42 22.61 23.29
CA PHE A 530 -8.73 21.24 23.72
C PHE A 530 -7.51 20.47 24.24
N LEU A 531 -6.39 20.48 23.52
CA LEU A 531 -5.19 19.72 23.91
C LEU A 531 -4.51 20.30 25.15
N ASP A 532 -4.54 21.62 25.32
CA ASP A 532 -3.93 22.31 26.46
C ASP A 532 -4.75 22.01 27.73
N VAL A 533 -6.08 22.13 27.63
CA VAL A 533 -7.02 21.80 28.72
C VAL A 533 -6.97 20.32 29.09
N LEU A 534 -6.90 19.42 28.09
CA LEU A 534 -6.75 17.98 28.31
C LEU A 534 -5.47 17.64 29.08
N ARG A 535 -4.35 18.32 28.78
CA ARG A 535 -3.07 18.12 29.48
C ARG A 535 -3.13 18.63 30.92
N ALA A 536 -3.81 19.74 31.17
CA ALA A 536 -3.97 20.29 32.51
C ALA A 536 -4.89 19.42 33.38
N LEU A 537 -5.99 18.90 32.84
CA LEU A 537 -6.94 18.10 33.62
C LEU A 537 -6.42 16.70 33.96
N ARG A 538 -5.59 16.07 33.11
CA ARG A 538 -5.17 14.66 33.27
C ARG A 538 -4.44 14.34 34.58
N PRO A 539 -3.42 15.12 35.02
CA PRO A 539 -2.71 14.86 36.27
C PRO A 539 -3.64 14.88 37.50
N ALA A 540 -4.59 15.82 37.52
CA ALA A 540 -5.54 15.98 38.61
C ALA A 540 -6.80 15.11 38.47
N ALA A 541 -7.00 14.45 37.31
CA ALA A 541 -8.27 13.84 36.94
C ALA A 541 -8.76 12.81 37.98
N THR A 542 -7.85 12.05 38.61
CA THR A 542 -8.19 11.10 39.68
C THR A 542 -8.83 11.81 40.88
N ALA A 543 -8.29 12.96 41.32
CA ALA A 543 -8.81 13.73 42.44
C ALA A 543 -10.16 14.41 42.11
N VAL A 544 -10.37 14.79 40.85
CA VAL A 544 -11.58 15.52 40.41
C VAL A 544 -12.56 14.65 39.63
N THR A 545 -12.44 13.32 39.72
CA THR A 545 -13.25 12.35 38.95
C THR A 545 -14.75 12.64 39.06
N GLY A 546 -15.24 13.02 40.26
CA GLY A 546 -16.65 13.35 40.47
C GLY A 546 -17.15 14.48 39.58
N GLN A 547 -16.46 15.63 39.59
CA GLN A 547 -16.82 16.80 38.79
C GLN A 547 -16.81 16.50 37.27
N LEU A 548 -15.85 15.69 36.82
CA LEU A 548 -15.76 15.27 35.42
C LEU A 548 -16.91 14.34 35.01
N LEU A 549 -17.36 13.47 35.93
CA LEU A 549 -18.51 12.58 35.70
C LEU A 549 -19.84 13.35 35.72
N ASP A 550 -20.00 14.29 36.65
CA ASP A 550 -21.18 15.15 36.72
C ASP A 550 -21.35 15.91 35.40
N ALA A 551 -20.26 16.48 34.87
CA ALA A 551 -20.26 17.16 33.58
C ALA A 551 -20.50 16.22 32.37
N LEU A 552 -20.07 14.96 32.44
CA LEU A 552 -20.33 13.96 31.40
C LEU A 552 -21.82 13.57 31.36
N LEU A 553 -22.41 13.38 32.53
CA LEU A 553 -23.79 12.89 32.69
C LEU A 553 -24.83 14.02 32.62
N ASP A 554 -24.43 15.28 32.77
CA ASP A 554 -25.32 16.42 32.56
C ASP A 554 -25.71 16.56 31.08
N ARG A 555 -26.99 16.34 30.80
CA ARG A 555 -27.57 16.44 29.45
C ARG A 555 -27.65 17.88 28.93
N ARG A 556 -27.56 18.88 29.81
CA ARG A 556 -27.57 20.31 29.44
C ARG A 556 -26.20 20.79 28.95
N GLN A 557 -25.15 20.01 29.18
CA GLN A 557 -23.78 20.34 28.77
C GLN A 557 -23.61 20.21 27.25
N ASP A 558 -22.73 21.04 26.67
CA ASP A 558 -22.40 20.99 25.24
C ASP A 558 -22.00 19.55 24.80
N PRO A 559 -22.64 18.99 23.76
CA PRO A 559 -22.33 17.64 23.27
C PRO A 559 -20.85 17.40 22.94
N THR A 560 -20.15 18.42 22.45
CA THR A 560 -18.72 18.37 22.13
C THR A 560 -17.88 18.17 23.37
N VAL A 561 -18.25 18.83 24.48
CA VAL A 561 -17.60 18.66 25.78
C VAL A 561 -17.87 17.25 26.31
N ARG A 562 -19.14 16.82 26.29
CA ARG A 562 -19.55 15.47 26.74
C ARG A 562 -18.84 14.36 25.98
N ARG A 563 -18.63 14.52 24.67
CA ARG A 563 -17.83 13.60 23.84
C ARG A 563 -16.34 13.62 24.17
N ARG A 564 -15.79 14.72 24.67
CA ARG A 564 -14.35 14.90 24.95
C ARG A 564 -13.95 14.50 26.37
N LEU A 565 -14.85 14.62 27.34
CA LEU A 565 -14.64 14.26 28.75
C LEU A 565 -14.15 12.80 28.96
N PRO A 566 -14.65 11.78 28.24
CA PRO A 566 -14.15 10.41 28.36
C PRO A 566 -12.64 10.29 28.08
N ARG A 567 -12.06 11.19 27.27
CA ARG A 567 -10.61 11.19 26.97
C ARG A 567 -9.75 11.70 28.14
N VAL A 568 -10.35 12.49 29.03
CA VAL A 568 -9.76 12.89 30.32
C VAL A 568 -9.91 11.70 31.28
N LEU A 569 -11.13 11.18 31.44
CA LEU A 569 -11.46 10.07 32.36
C LEU A 569 -10.70 8.78 32.06
N LYS A 570 -10.28 8.55 30.81
CA LYS A 570 -9.40 7.43 30.44
C LYS A 570 -8.08 7.39 31.24
N ALA A 571 -7.63 8.52 31.79
CA ALA A 571 -6.46 8.60 32.67
C ALA A 571 -6.76 8.29 34.15
N CYS A 572 -8.02 8.05 34.51
CA CYS A 572 -8.47 7.75 35.87
C CYS A 572 -8.74 6.25 36.04
N PRO A 573 -7.77 5.44 36.49
CA PRO A 573 -7.99 4.03 36.76
C PRO A 573 -8.69 3.85 38.13
N THR A 574 -9.92 4.35 38.25
CA THR A 574 -10.72 4.21 39.48
C THR A 574 -12.05 3.53 39.17
N ARG A 575 -12.58 2.79 40.15
CA ARG A 575 -13.90 2.16 40.04
C ARG A 575 -15.00 3.18 39.79
N ARG A 576 -14.91 4.36 40.40
CA ARG A 576 -15.81 5.50 40.18
C ARG A 576 -15.84 5.95 38.71
N ALA A 577 -14.67 6.08 38.08
CA ALA A 577 -14.59 6.46 36.67
C ALA A 577 -15.22 5.40 35.76
N VAL A 578 -15.00 4.10 36.05
CA VAL A 578 -15.61 2.99 35.31
C VAL A 578 -17.13 3.02 35.43
N GLU A 579 -17.67 3.11 36.64
CA GLU A 579 -19.12 3.17 36.89
C GLU A 579 -19.77 4.38 36.21
N GLY A 580 -19.14 5.56 36.27
CA GLY A 580 -19.64 6.74 35.59
C GLY A 580 -19.58 6.66 34.05
N LEU A 581 -18.53 6.05 33.49
CA LEU A 581 -18.45 5.82 32.05
C LEU A 581 -19.47 4.76 31.57
N LEU A 582 -19.83 3.78 32.42
CA LEU A 582 -20.91 2.83 32.13
C LEU A 582 -22.27 3.52 32.06
N LEU A 583 -22.54 4.50 32.94
CA LEU A 583 -23.73 5.35 32.81
C LEU A 583 -23.70 6.16 31.50
N GLY A 584 -22.52 6.63 31.09
CA GLY A 584 -22.32 7.30 29.80
C GLY A 584 -22.58 6.43 28.56
N LEU A 585 -22.61 5.09 28.68
CA LEU A 585 -23.04 4.19 27.59
C LEU A 585 -24.56 4.23 27.35
N GLN A 586 -25.33 4.84 28.26
CA GLN A 586 -26.78 5.01 28.11
C GLN A 586 -27.16 6.37 27.51
N ASP A 587 -26.18 7.12 26.99
CA ASP A 587 -26.45 8.44 26.43
C ASP A 587 -27.31 8.36 25.16
N GLU A 588 -28.16 9.36 24.93
CA GLU A 588 -28.98 9.47 23.72
C GLU A 588 -28.10 9.60 22.47
N ARG A 589 -26.91 10.20 22.59
CA ARG A 589 -26.02 10.44 21.47
C ARG A 589 -24.97 9.35 21.30
N VAL A 590 -24.89 8.83 20.08
CA VAL A 590 -23.93 7.79 19.67
C VAL A 590 -22.48 8.21 19.92
N ASP A 591 -22.14 9.48 19.63
CA ASP A 591 -20.77 9.98 19.73
C ASP A 591 -20.24 10.03 21.18
N VAL A 592 -21.12 10.25 22.15
CA VAL A 592 -20.79 10.17 23.57
C VAL A 592 -20.61 8.71 24.00
N ARG A 593 -21.55 7.83 23.63
CA ARG A 593 -21.47 6.37 23.93
C ARG A 593 -20.17 5.75 23.39
N GLU A 594 -19.78 6.09 22.18
CA GLU A 594 -18.56 5.61 21.54
C GLU A 594 -17.30 6.01 22.33
N GLN A 595 -17.19 7.28 22.72
CA GLN A 595 -16.02 7.75 23.48
C GLN A 595 -15.99 7.16 24.90
N CYS A 596 -17.15 6.93 25.53
CA CYS A 596 -17.25 6.21 26.79
C CYS A 596 -16.75 4.76 26.66
N ALA A 597 -17.15 4.04 25.62
CA ALA A 597 -16.68 2.69 25.35
C ALA A 597 -15.16 2.62 25.12
N ILE A 598 -14.59 3.57 24.37
CA ILE A 598 -13.15 3.68 24.13
C ILE A 598 -12.38 3.98 25.42
N ALA A 599 -12.91 4.86 26.27
CA ALA A 599 -12.31 5.18 27.57
C ALA A 599 -12.31 3.97 28.50
N LEU A 600 -13.45 3.27 28.60
CA LEU A 600 -13.59 2.01 29.35
C LEU A 600 -12.60 0.95 28.87
N ALA A 601 -12.53 0.70 27.56
CA ALA A 601 -11.58 -0.26 27.00
C ALA A 601 -10.12 0.15 27.26
N GLY A 602 -9.86 1.45 27.32
CA GLY A 602 -8.57 2.00 27.72
C GLY A 602 -8.17 1.66 29.16
N ILE A 603 -9.09 1.84 30.10
CA ILE A 603 -8.87 1.60 31.53
C ILE A 603 -8.78 0.11 31.82
N THR A 604 -9.80 -0.67 31.44
CA THR A 604 -9.89 -2.12 31.74
C THR A 604 -8.82 -2.94 31.02
N GLY A 605 -8.20 -2.38 29.98
CA GLY A 605 -7.09 -3.02 29.28
C GLY A 605 -5.77 -2.97 30.02
N ARG A 606 -5.61 -1.98 30.90
CA ARG A 606 -4.40 -1.78 31.71
C ARG A 606 -4.59 -2.25 33.14
N HIS A 607 -5.84 -2.24 33.63
CA HIS A 607 -6.22 -2.56 35.00
C HIS A 607 -7.30 -3.65 34.98
N LEU A 608 -6.87 -4.91 35.09
CA LEU A 608 -7.76 -6.08 35.04
C LEU A 608 -8.66 -6.18 36.28
N ASP A 609 -8.27 -5.57 37.39
CA ASP A 609 -9.03 -5.42 38.63
C ASP A 609 -10.28 -4.54 38.47
N LEU A 610 -10.34 -3.74 37.41
CA LEU A 610 -11.46 -2.85 37.08
C LEU A 610 -12.35 -3.42 35.95
N ALA A 611 -12.30 -4.72 35.70
CA ALA A 611 -13.09 -5.36 34.65
C ALA A 611 -14.61 -5.16 34.84
N VAL A 612 -15.31 -4.92 33.73
CA VAL A 612 -16.76 -4.73 33.74
C VAL A 612 -17.45 -6.11 33.69
N PRO A 613 -18.51 -6.34 34.50
CA PRO A 613 -19.29 -7.58 34.43
C PRO A 613 -19.82 -7.84 33.01
N ARG A 614 -19.68 -9.09 32.55
CA ARG A 614 -20.08 -9.49 31.18
C ARG A 614 -21.54 -9.17 30.87
N GLU A 615 -22.42 -9.33 31.85
CA GLU A 615 -23.85 -9.06 31.70
C GLU A 615 -24.14 -7.60 31.37
N THR A 616 -23.45 -6.67 32.03
CA THR A 616 -23.56 -5.22 31.78
C THR A 616 -23.08 -4.88 30.37
N VAL A 617 -21.98 -5.48 29.93
CA VAL A 617 -21.45 -5.29 28.57
C VAL A 617 -22.42 -5.81 27.51
N PHE A 618 -22.96 -7.03 27.68
CA PHE A 618 -23.92 -7.59 26.74
C PHE A 618 -25.27 -6.85 26.73
N ALA A 619 -25.68 -6.26 27.85
CA ALA A 619 -26.83 -5.36 27.89
C ALA A 619 -26.58 -4.09 27.08
N ALA A 620 -25.40 -3.46 27.23
CA ALA A 620 -25.02 -2.28 26.45
C ALA A 620 -24.93 -2.57 24.94
N VAL A 621 -24.35 -3.71 24.55
CA VAL A 621 -24.29 -4.13 23.14
C VAL A 621 -25.70 -4.29 22.55
N ARG A 622 -26.62 -4.98 23.25
CA ARG A 622 -28.00 -5.12 22.77
C ARG A 622 -28.73 -3.79 22.63
N ALA A 623 -28.54 -2.88 23.58
CA ALA A 623 -29.11 -1.53 23.47
C ALA A 623 -28.60 -0.83 22.20
N GLU A 624 -27.32 -0.97 21.88
CA GLU A 624 -26.73 -0.39 20.67
C GLU A 624 -27.26 -1.04 19.38
N LEU A 625 -27.44 -2.37 19.36
CA LEU A 625 -27.99 -3.08 18.20
C LEU A 625 -29.44 -2.66 17.88
N ARG A 626 -30.20 -2.23 18.89
CA ARG A 626 -31.62 -1.83 18.77
C ARG A 626 -31.82 -0.35 18.46
N ASN A 627 -30.86 0.52 18.78
CA ASN A 627 -31.02 1.98 18.79
C ASN A 627 -30.51 2.70 17.52
N VAL A 628 -30.52 2.09 16.33
CA VAL A 628 -29.93 2.75 15.13
C VAL A 628 -30.88 2.86 13.95
N ASP A 629 -31.37 4.09 13.72
CA ASP A 629 -31.80 4.57 12.42
C ASP A 629 -30.56 4.71 11.50
N GLY A 630 -30.26 3.68 10.71
CA GLY A 630 -29.10 3.65 9.79
C GLY A 630 -28.10 2.50 9.98
N GLY A 631 -28.33 1.62 10.96
CA GLY A 631 -27.50 0.43 11.24
C GLY A 631 -26.25 0.72 12.11
N PRO A 632 -25.94 -0.13 13.11
CA PRO A 632 -24.83 0.10 14.04
C PRO A 632 -23.45 0.00 13.39
N GLU A 633 -22.53 0.85 13.82
CA GLU A 633 -21.12 0.76 13.41
C GLU A 633 -20.47 -0.45 14.07
N LEU A 634 -20.15 -1.49 13.28
CA LEU A 634 -19.53 -2.74 13.74
C LEU A 634 -18.26 -2.53 14.59
N GLU A 635 -17.49 -1.46 14.33
CA GLU A 635 -16.32 -1.08 15.13
C GLU A 635 -16.69 -0.80 16.59
N HIS A 636 -17.80 -0.08 16.81
CA HIS A 636 -18.27 0.28 18.14
C HIS A 636 -18.80 -0.94 18.90
N VAL A 637 -19.59 -1.79 18.24
CA VAL A 637 -20.10 -3.05 18.81
C VAL A 637 -18.96 -3.96 19.28
N PHE A 638 -17.92 -4.13 18.46
CA PHE A 638 -16.76 -4.94 18.83
C PHE A 638 -15.90 -4.29 19.93
N THR A 639 -15.86 -2.95 19.98
CA THR A 639 -15.21 -2.22 21.09
C THR A 639 -15.92 -2.52 22.41
N LEU A 640 -17.25 -2.52 22.44
CA LEU A 640 -18.03 -2.92 23.63
C LEU A 640 -17.76 -4.38 24.01
N LEU A 641 -17.82 -5.31 23.05
CA LEU A 641 -17.54 -6.74 23.30
C LEU A 641 -16.14 -6.97 23.89
N SER A 642 -15.16 -6.15 23.53
CA SER A 642 -13.78 -6.20 24.05
C SER A 642 -13.65 -5.88 25.55
N LEU A 643 -14.72 -5.37 26.18
CA LEU A 643 -14.79 -5.15 27.63
C LEU A 643 -15.05 -6.45 28.41
N ALA A 644 -15.69 -7.44 27.78
CA ALA A 644 -16.12 -8.69 28.40
C ALA A 644 -15.37 -9.93 27.89
N LEU A 645 -14.81 -9.84 26.68
CA LEU A 645 -14.20 -10.93 25.93
C LEU A 645 -12.75 -10.64 25.57
N ASP A 646 -12.02 -11.68 25.17
CA ASP A 646 -10.61 -11.56 24.81
C ASP A 646 -10.42 -10.68 23.57
N ARG A 647 -9.62 -9.63 23.74
CA ARG A 647 -9.44 -8.58 22.72
C ARG A 647 -8.79 -9.08 21.44
N GLU A 648 -7.83 -9.99 21.55
CA GLU A 648 -7.04 -10.45 20.42
C GLU A 648 -7.87 -11.32 19.46
N PRO A 649 -8.56 -12.38 19.90
CA PRO A 649 -9.52 -13.11 19.06
C PRO A 649 -10.64 -12.23 18.50
N LEU A 650 -11.18 -11.28 19.29
CA LEU A 650 -12.21 -10.36 18.81
C LEU A 650 -11.71 -9.42 17.71
N ASN A 651 -10.51 -8.87 17.85
CA ASN A 651 -9.91 -8.01 16.82
C ASN A 651 -9.63 -8.78 15.53
N ILE A 652 -9.15 -10.03 15.65
CA ILE A 652 -8.98 -10.93 14.50
C ILE A 652 -10.34 -11.22 13.88
N SER A 653 -11.38 -11.44 14.68
CA SER A 653 -12.74 -11.69 14.20
C SER A 653 -13.35 -10.49 13.48
N LEU A 654 -13.23 -9.27 14.02
CA LEU A 654 -13.66 -8.03 13.37
C LEU A 654 -12.95 -7.85 12.01
N ARG A 655 -11.64 -8.10 11.99
CA ARG A 655 -10.84 -8.04 10.77
C ARG A 655 -11.24 -9.11 9.77
N ALA A 656 -11.55 -10.32 10.23
CA ALA A 656 -11.99 -11.41 9.38
C ALA A 656 -13.37 -11.15 8.78
N LEU A 657 -14.30 -10.59 9.55
CA LEU A 657 -15.65 -10.23 9.10
C LEU A 657 -15.65 -9.10 8.05
N ARG A 658 -14.77 -8.11 8.21
CA ARG A 658 -14.53 -7.04 7.21
C ARG A 658 -13.58 -7.43 6.09
N GLY A 659 -12.90 -8.56 6.27
CA GLY A 659 -11.80 -9.00 5.45
C GLY A 659 -12.23 -9.86 4.27
N PRO A 660 -11.33 -10.05 3.29
CA PRO A 660 -11.53 -10.91 2.11
C PRO A 660 -11.73 -12.39 2.40
N ASP A 661 -11.34 -12.84 3.60
CA ASP A 661 -11.00 -14.23 3.85
C ASP A 661 -12.21 -15.03 4.30
N PHE A 662 -12.91 -15.68 3.36
CA PHE A 662 -14.07 -16.52 3.70
C PHE A 662 -13.74 -17.63 4.71
N ALA A 663 -12.52 -18.19 4.68
CA ALA A 663 -12.13 -19.22 5.64
C ALA A 663 -11.98 -18.62 7.05
N LEU A 664 -11.23 -17.53 7.17
CA LEU A 664 -11.05 -16.83 8.44
C LEU A 664 -12.35 -16.19 8.95
N ARG A 665 -13.22 -15.72 8.04
CA ARG A 665 -14.57 -15.23 8.35
C ARG A 665 -15.43 -16.35 8.93
N GLY A 666 -15.38 -17.54 8.35
CA GLY A 666 -16.03 -18.74 8.91
C GLY A 666 -15.52 -19.07 10.31
N THR A 667 -14.19 -19.08 10.52
CA THR A 667 -13.61 -19.33 11.85
C THR A 667 -13.95 -18.22 12.85
N ALA A 668 -14.02 -16.96 12.40
CA ALA A 668 -14.44 -15.84 13.23
C ALA A 668 -15.91 -15.92 13.64
N LEU A 669 -16.80 -16.31 12.72
CA LEU A 669 -18.21 -16.58 13.03
C LEU A 669 -18.33 -17.76 14.00
N GLU A 670 -17.55 -18.83 13.81
CA GLU A 670 -17.50 -20.00 14.72
C GLU A 670 -16.99 -19.60 16.13
N TYR A 671 -16.04 -18.66 16.23
CA TYR A 671 -15.60 -18.11 17.51
C TYR A 671 -16.67 -17.25 18.18
N LEU A 672 -17.30 -16.35 17.43
CA LEU A 672 -18.38 -15.50 17.96
C LEU A 672 -19.58 -16.36 18.37
N GLU A 673 -19.86 -17.44 17.66
CA GLU A 673 -20.93 -18.38 17.99
C GLU A 673 -20.69 -19.08 19.34
N ASN A 674 -19.43 -19.39 19.66
CA ASN A 674 -19.03 -20.05 20.91
C ASN A 674 -19.00 -19.10 22.12
N VAL A 675 -18.74 -17.81 21.89
CA VAL A 675 -18.45 -16.84 22.97
C VAL A 675 -19.63 -15.90 23.24
N LEU A 676 -20.52 -15.68 22.28
CA LEU A 676 -21.67 -14.80 22.43
C LEU A 676 -22.94 -15.57 22.89
N PRO A 677 -23.74 -14.99 23.81
CA PRO A 677 -25.05 -15.53 24.18
C PRO A 677 -26.02 -15.59 23.00
N GLU A 678 -26.91 -16.58 22.99
CA GLU A 678 -27.87 -16.83 21.90
C GLU A 678 -28.68 -15.59 21.50
N ARG A 679 -29.27 -14.89 22.47
CA ARG A 679 -30.05 -13.66 22.26
C ARG A 679 -29.27 -12.54 21.56
N LEU A 680 -27.94 -12.47 21.77
CA LEU A 680 -27.10 -11.44 21.15
C LEU A 680 -26.71 -11.86 19.73
N ARG A 681 -26.56 -13.16 19.47
CA ARG A 681 -26.32 -13.69 18.12
C ARG A 681 -27.50 -13.43 17.19
N GLU A 682 -28.73 -13.65 17.67
CA GLU A 682 -29.97 -13.40 16.90
C GLU A 682 -30.07 -11.95 16.41
N GLU A 683 -29.63 -10.99 17.23
CA GLU A 683 -29.64 -9.56 16.87
C GLU A 683 -28.43 -9.17 15.99
N LEU A 684 -27.26 -9.80 16.17
CA LEU A 684 -26.02 -9.45 15.47
C LEU A 684 -25.87 -10.10 14.07
N TRP A 685 -26.34 -11.33 13.88
CA TRP A 685 -26.17 -12.09 12.62
C TRP A 685 -26.81 -11.42 11.39
N PRO A 686 -28.03 -10.86 11.48
CA PRO A 686 -28.65 -10.14 10.36
C PRO A 686 -27.81 -8.95 9.88
N LEU A 687 -27.14 -8.25 10.80
CA LEU A 687 -26.27 -7.12 10.50
C LEU A 687 -24.95 -7.54 9.83
N LEU A 688 -24.52 -8.78 10.05
CA LEU A 688 -23.36 -9.38 9.39
C LEU A 688 -23.70 -9.97 8.02
N GLY A 689 -24.98 -10.00 7.64
CA GLY A 689 -25.48 -10.61 6.40
C GLY A 689 -25.57 -12.13 6.45
N GLU A 690 -25.58 -12.73 7.65
CA GLU A 690 -25.60 -14.18 7.85
C GLU A 690 -26.98 -14.63 8.35
N ARG A 691 -27.50 -15.76 7.85
CA ARG A 691 -28.89 -16.22 8.09
C ARG A 691 -29.06 -17.31 9.16
N GLY A 692 -28.03 -17.65 9.93
CA GLY A 692 -28.11 -18.68 10.97
C GLY A 692 -26.93 -19.64 10.96
N PRO A 693 -26.91 -20.65 11.85
CA PRO A 693 -25.67 -21.28 12.30
C PRO A 693 -24.96 -22.06 11.19
N ALA A 694 -23.66 -21.84 11.08
CA ALA A 694 -22.80 -22.46 10.09
C ALA A 694 -22.01 -23.61 10.75
N ARG A 695 -22.54 -24.84 10.63
CA ARG A 695 -21.91 -26.13 11.02
C ARG A 695 -21.80 -26.39 12.55
N PRO A 696 -21.73 -27.66 12.97
CA PRO A 696 -21.60 -28.02 14.39
C PRO A 696 -20.31 -27.47 15.00
N ALA A 697 -20.44 -26.81 16.16
CA ALA A 697 -19.37 -26.13 16.87
C ALA A 697 -18.23 -27.09 17.27
N ARG A 698 -17.01 -26.82 16.77
CA ARG A 698 -15.79 -27.44 17.29
C ARG A 698 -15.46 -26.87 18.68
N PRO A 699 -14.64 -27.56 19.51
CA PRO A 699 -14.26 -27.06 20.83
C PRO A 699 -13.68 -25.63 20.73
N PRO A 700 -14.09 -24.68 21.61
CA PRO A 700 -13.69 -23.27 21.51
C PRO A 700 -12.17 -23.05 21.42
N GLN A 701 -11.40 -23.93 22.06
CA GLN A 701 -9.93 -23.90 22.06
C GLN A 701 -9.34 -24.16 20.67
N ASP A 702 -9.92 -25.07 19.90
CA ASP A 702 -9.43 -25.40 18.56
C ASP A 702 -9.72 -24.28 17.58
N VAL A 703 -10.88 -23.64 17.71
CA VAL A 703 -11.30 -22.47 16.91
C VAL A 703 -10.39 -21.27 17.19
N VAL A 704 -10.09 -20.98 18.47
CA VAL A 704 -9.16 -19.91 18.86
C VAL A 704 -7.74 -20.20 18.36
N ASN A 705 -7.26 -21.43 18.48
CA ASN A 705 -5.94 -21.80 17.96
C ASN A 705 -5.86 -21.70 16.42
N GLU A 706 -6.93 -22.05 15.71
CA GLU A 706 -7.04 -21.89 14.26
C GLU A 706 -7.06 -20.40 13.86
N LEU A 707 -7.82 -19.55 14.58
CA LEU A 707 -7.83 -18.09 14.39
C LEU A 707 -6.46 -17.47 14.61
N LEU A 708 -5.78 -17.84 15.70
CA LEU A 708 -4.45 -17.31 16.05
C LEU A 708 -3.36 -17.83 15.12
N SER A 709 -3.47 -19.06 14.60
CA SER A 709 -2.48 -19.62 13.67
C SER A 709 -2.66 -19.19 12.22
N SER A 710 -3.90 -18.82 11.83
CA SER A 710 -4.25 -18.36 10.49
C SER A 710 -4.04 -16.86 10.30
N SER A 711 -3.89 -16.10 11.39
CA SER A 711 -3.51 -14.70 11.36
C SER A 711 -1.99 -14.55 11.13
N PRO A 712 -1.53 -13.88 10.05
CA PRO A 712 -0.09 -13.73 9.75
C PRO A 712 0.68 -12.82 10.71
N ALA A 713 0.07 -12.37 11.82
CA ALA A 713 0.67 -11.47 12.79
C ALA A 713 1.26 -12.23 14.01
N ILE A 714 2.57 -12.54 13.90
CA ILE A 714 3.57 -12.58 14.98
C ILE A 714 3.65 -13.86 15.87
N PRO A 715 4.83 -14.51 15.98
CA PRO A 715 5.07 -15.73 16.80
C PRO A 715 5.18 -15.54 18.33
N PHE A 716 5.12 -14.32 18.87
CA PHE A 716 5.61 -14.01 20.22
C PHE A 716 4.61 -14.26 21.37
N SER A 717 3.33 -14.56 21.10
CA SER A 717 2.33 -14.77 22.16
C SER A 717 2.14 -16.23 22.58
N ARG A 718 2.63 -17.22 21.83
CA ARG A 718 2.35 -18.65 22.08
C ARG A 718 2.77 -19.15 23.46
N ALA A 719 3.91 -18.67 23.98
CA ALA A 719 4.41 -19.06 25.30
C ALA A 719 3.70 -18.31 26.44
N ALA A 720 3.41 -17.01 26.24
CA ALA A 720 2.69 -16.20 27.22
C ALA A 720 1.21 -16.60 27.36
N LEU A 721 0.59 -17.13 26.29
CA LEU A 721 -0.80 -17.58 26.28
C LEU A 721 -0.99 -18.93 26.98
N ARG A 722 -0.07 -19.89 26.78
CA ARG A 722 -0.08 -21.18 27.49
C ARG A 722 0.04 -21.02 29.00
N ALA A 723 0.73 -19.98 29.45
CA ALA A 723 0.89 -19.68 30.87
C ALA A 723 -0.34 -19.00 31.50
N ARG A 724 -1.29 -18.49 30.70
CA ARG A 724 -2.42 -17.67 31.18
C ARG A 724 -3.80 -18.34 31.06
N LEU A 725 -3.91 -19.47 30.37
CA LEU A 725 -5.17 -20.22 30.28
C LEU A 725 -5.19 -21.33 31.34
N PRO A 726 -6.19 -21.38 32.24
CA PRO A 726 -6.42 -22.53 33.10
C PRO A 726 -6.99 -23.66 32.25
N LEU A 727 -6.11 -24.42 31.60
CA LEU A 727 -6.48 -25.60 30.81
C LEU A 727 -6.20 -26.84 31.65
N GLY A 728 -7.26 -27.48 32.13
CA GLY A 728 -7.18 -28.81 32.74
C GLY A 728 -6.55 -29.84 31.78
N PRO A 729 -6.00 -30.94 32.31
CA PRO A 729 -5.24 -31.91 31.51
C PRO A 729 -6.11 -32.52 30.40
N ARG A 730 -5.53 -32.64 29.20
CA ARG A 730 -6.14 -33.32 28.05
C ARG A 730 -6.43 -34.78 28.41
N PRO A 731 -7.62 -35.34 28.08
CA PRO A 731 -7.84 -36.76 28.16
C PRO A 731 -6.96 -37.48 27.12
N ALA A 732 -6.17 -38.45 27.59
CA ALA A 732 -5.35 -39.31 26.75
C ALA A 732 -6.25 -40.27 25.96
N GLY A 733 -6.16 -40.26 24.63
CA GLY A 733 -7.05 -41.04 23.76
C GLY A 733 -6.45 -41.42 22.42
N LYS A 734 -5.75 -42.57 22.43
CA LYS A 734 -5.42 -43.56 21.38
C LYS A 734 -4.80 -43.13 20.02
N PRO A 735 -3.77 -43.86 19.54
CA PRO A 735 -3.24 -43.69 18.20
C PRO A 735 -4.21 -44.29 17.17
N ARG A 736 -4.37 -43.61 16.04
CA ARG A 736 -5.07 -44.15 14.86
C ARG A 736 -4.05 -44.42 13.73
N PRO A 737 -4.31 -45.45 12.91
CA PRO A 737 -3.40 -45.95 11.87
C PRO A 737 -3.15 -44.96 10.74
#